data_AF-A0A538NEQ5-F1
#
_entry.id   AF-A0A538NEQ5-F1
#
_cell.length_a   1.000
_cell.length_b   1.000
_cell.length_c   1.000
_cell.angle_alpha   90.00
_cell.angle_beta   90.00
_cell.angle_gamma   90.00
#
_symmetry.space_group_name_H-M   'P 1'
#
loop_
_entity.id
_entity.type
_entity.pdbx_description
1 polymer ?
#
loop_
_entity_poly.entity_id
_entity_poly.type
_entity_poly.pdbx_seq_one_letter_code
_entity_poly.pdbx_strand_id
1 'polypeptide(L)'
;MKLLSSIGSPALSRVGFCRAVFFASISVALLVVPTLAYAQNSHKQTARHPHPRIDDTAPTYAEPETILTDGAAGIQPTSGPAISLSAPGSFTTVGPAWAAIGPTPIPNGQTIPADVNGISLTQSPVSGRVTSVAIDPGNASIVYVGAAQGGVYKSTNGGATWTRLMDGAMTLAVGSLELDPTDATGNTLLVGSGESNFSGDSYAGFGVYRVTALKSGSPVLSGPFGSNQFIHRGIPGLAIDPNNHNNVYVGSATGQQGIGPQAPTGAPPRGLFRSTDGASTFTKLAVANLPATADFRVTSIVYEPGNSDRVFVGIADANVPNAFGGIYFTGNASAPSPTFTKLRATSKKDFAPIKFAINKIGNTVTVVAVTGETAPNNQGQGQAYKAVYDSSKSTINPTFSPLPAANGFADGQGSYNLGVAIDPTNANNIYVVGTLNGTFLFSRDGGQTFTPSNDRLHVDSHMVGVAPSNPSVIYTGNDGGVWQSTDAGVTWLRDRNNSTFSATQFQSIAVHPTDPNFSIGGTQDNGTNFFRPNRTWHRVDFGDGGYALIDQNATNTENVTMYHTYFNITGVLIGFGRVLKTSCATEGQWSFKGNSSDPADVDPTVVHCDGTTNGLNGISLNDAVNFYAPMALGPGNPNKVYFGTDKLYRSTNKGDTMTVVSQVFAAGVPVSDIGISKTNDAVRIVGLNNGKVFATITGGATAANMTDVTFVGTPTTGMPAKYIARTVIDPNNANTAYVVFNGNAIAGRHVWKTTNLNNTGTGTVAWTAIDG
;
A
#
# COMPACT_ATOMS: atom_id res chain seq x y z
N MET A 1 13.30 -31.62 -39.67
CA MET A 1 14.13 -32.18 -40.76
C MET A 1 14.89 -33.39 -40.21
N LYS A 2 14.75 -34.56 -40.88
CA LYS A 2 15.52 -35.83 -40.78
C LYS A 2 15.41 -36.60 -39.42
N LEU A 3 15.14 -37.91 -39.29
CA LEU A 3 15.05 -39.12 -40.14
C LEU A 3 13.93 -40.06 -39.58
N LEU A 4 13.01 -40.61 -40.39
CA LEU A 4 12.84 -42.04 -40.84
C LEU A 4 12.72 -43.10 -39.71
N SER A 5 11.69 -43.96 -39.63
CA SER A 5 11.37 -45.03 -40.60
C SER A 5 9.94 -45.65 -40.51
N SER A 6 9.32 -45.83 -41.69
CA SER A 6 8.46 -46.91 -42.22
C SER A 6 7.32 -47.57 -41.40
N ILE A 7 6.11 -47.63 -42.00
CA ILE A 7 5.53 -48.81 -42.71
C ILE A 7 4.14 -48.45 -43.30
N GLY A 8 3.88 -48.79 -44.58
CA GLY A 8 2.58 -49.28 -45.08
C GLY A 8 1.55 -48.32 -45.73
N SER A 9 1.55 -48.24 -47.07
CA SER A 9 0.51 -47.67 -47.97
C SER A 9 -0.64 -48.69 -48.29
N PRO A 10 -1.66 -48.41 -49.15
CA PRO A 10 -2.40 -47.16 -49.48
C PRO A 10 -3.95 -47.34 -49.72
N ALA A 11 -4.64 -46.23 -50.07
CA ALA A 11 -5.88 -46.11 -50.88
C ALA A 11 -7.26 -46.36 -50.16
N LEU A 12 -8.42 -45.79 -50.52
CA LEU A 12 -8.95 -45.04 -51.68
C LEU A 12 -10.35 -44.42 -51.33
N SER A 13 -10.78 -43.39 -52.08
CA SER A 13 -12.17 -42.87 -52.36
C SER A 13 -13.07 -42.39 -51.20
N ARG A 14 -13.45 -41.09 -51.14
CA ARG A 14 -14.59 -40.40 -51.83
C ARG A 14 -15.94 -41.12 -51.70
N VAL A 15 -16.94 -40.48 -51.06
CA VAL A 15 -18.30 -40.14 -51.58
C VAL A 15 -19.04 -39.34 -50.49
N GLY A 16 -19.63 -38.21 -50.86
CA GLY A 16 -20.54 -37.44 -50.01
C GLY A 16 -21.99 -37.88 -50.14
N PHE A 17 -22.79 -37.62 -49.11
CA PHE A 17 -24.25 -37.50 -49.21
C PHE A 17 -24.77 -36.52 -48.17
N CYS A 18 -25.53 -35.53 -48.63
CA CYS A 18 -26.35 -34.66 -47.81
C CYS A 18 -27.58 -35.41 -47.28
N ARG A 19 -27.99 -35.15 -46.03
CA ARG A 19 -29.29 -34.55 -45.69
C ARG A 19 -29.43 -34.39 -44.16
N ALA A 20 -30.02 -33.26 -43.80
CA ALA A 20 -30.41 -32.85 -42.46
C ALA A 20 -31.37 -33.84 -41.79
N VAL A 21 -31.37 -33.88 -40.45
CA VAL A 21 -32.56 -33.76 -39.57
C VAL A 21 -32.10 -33.85 -38.10
N PHE A 22 -32.60 -32.91 -37.30
CA PHE A 22 -32.82 -32.88 -35.84
C PHE A 22 -32.01 -33.82 -34.93
N PHE A 23 -31.31 -33.24 -33.96
CA PHE A 23 -31.20 -33.84 -32.63
C PHE A 23 -31.45 -32.82 -31.52
N ALA A 24 -32.49 -33.12 -30.74
CA ALA A 24 -32.74 -32.56 -29.44
C ALA A 24 -31.53 -32.79 -28.54
N SER A 25 -31.06 -31.73 -27.89
CA SER A 25 -30.07 -31.78 -26.82
C SER A 25 -30.69 -32.47 -25.60
N ILE A 26 -30.34 -33.75 -25.40
CA ILE A 26 -30.60 -34.49 -24.18
C ILE A 26 -29.66 -33.95 -23.10
N SER A 27 -30.25 -33.30 -22.09
CA SER A 27 -29.61 -33.00 -20.82
C SER A 27 -29.32 -34.30 -20.07
N VAL A 28 -28.06 -34.73 -20.05
CA VAL A 28 -27.59 -35.69 -19.05
C VAL A 28 -27.00 -34.90 -17.89
N ALA A 29 -27.76 -34.83 -16.81
CA ALA A 29 -27.30 -34.38 -15.50
C ALA A 29 -26.26 -35.39 -14.97
N LEU A 30 -24.98 -35.06 -15.13
CA LEU A 30 -23.90 -35.69 -14.39
C LEU A 30 -23.72 -34.92 -13.07
N LEU A 31 -24.41 -35.42 -12.04
CA LEU A 31 -24.05 -35.24 -10.64
C LEU A 31 -22.66 -35.85 -10.43
N VAL A 32 -21.63 -35.06 -10.66
CA VAL A 32 -20.28 -35.32 -10.15
C VAL A 32 -19.89 -34.09 -9.35
N VAL A 33 -19.89 -34.27 -8.04
CA VAL A 33 -19.32 -33.36 -7.06
C VAL A 33 -17.91 -32.95 -7.54
N PRO A 34 -17.62 -31.67 -7.83
CA PRO A 34 -16.25 -31.28 -8.08
C PRO A 34 -15.58 -31.06 -6.73
N THR A 35 -15.07 -32.13 -6.13
CA THR A 35 -13.82 -32.03 -5.38
C THR A 35 -12.70 -31.90 -6.41
N LEU A 36 -12.63 -30.73 -7.06
CA LEU A 36 -11.43 -30.31 -7.77
C LEU A 36 -10.47 -29.82 -6.70
N ALA A 37 -9.58 -30.71 -6.28
CA ALA A 37 -8.33 -30.33 -5.65
C ALA A 37 -7.56 -29.44 -6.65
N TYR A 38 -7.86 -28.15 -6.61
CA TYR A 38 -7.05 -27.11 -7.23
C TYR A 38 -5.67 -27.16 -6.57
N ALA A 39 -4.63 -27.31 -7.38
CA ALA A 39 -3.26 -27.32 -6.94
C ALA A 39 -2.91 -25.99 -6.25
N GLN A 40 -3.06 -26.05 -4.94
CA GLN A 40 -2.40 -25.31 -3.89
C GLN A 40 -1.13 -24.55 -4.32
N ASN A 41 -1.27 -23.25 -4.60
CA ASN A 41 -0.26 -22.23 -4.24
C ASN A 41 -0.29 -21.95 -2.71
N SER A 42 -0.88 -22.85 -1.92
CA SER A 42 -0.93 -22.77 -0.46
C SER A 42 0.29 -23.37 0.23
N HIS A 43 1.31 -23.82 -0.51
CA HIS A 43 2.53 -24.42 0.06
C HIS A 43 3.72 -23.45 0.13
N LYS A 44 3.50 -22.17 -0.15
CA LYS A 44 4.38 -21.10 0.33
C LYS A 44 3.52 -20.01 0.95
N GLN A 45 3.96 -19.47 2.07
CA GLN A 45 3.18 -18.51 2.86
C GLN A 45 2.86 -17.18 2.11
N THR A 46 3.36 -16.98 0.89
CA THR A 46 3.17 -15.81 0.01
C THR A 46 1.78 -15.66 -0.62
N ALA A 47 0.77 -16.42 -0.17
CA ALA A 47 -0.60 -16.27 -0.65
C ALA A 47 -1.59 -15.92 0.48
N ARG A 48 -1.11 -15.77 1.72
CA ARG A 48 -1.91 -15.33 2.87
C ARG A 48 -1.17 -14.19 3.54
N HIS A 49 -1.46 -12.96 3.10
CA HIS A 49 -0.90 -11.74 3.67
C HIS A 49 -1.89 -11.15 4.68
N PRO A 50 -1.77 -11.43 5.98
CA PRO A 50 -2.43 -10.62 6.99
C PRO A 50 -1.68 -9.29 7.12
N HIS A 51 -2.26 -8.20 6.63
CA HIS A 51 -1.76 -6.87 6.99
C HIS A 51 -2.09 -6.63 8.47
N PRO A 52 -1.14 -6.14 9.29
CA PRO A 52 -1.46 -5.73 10.66
C PRO A 52 -2.61 -4.73 10.63
N ARG A 53 -3.76 -5.10 11.21
CA ARG A 53 -4.89 -4.18 11.36
C ARG A 53 -4.42 -2.99 12.19
N ILE A 54 -4.80 -1.78 11.76
CA ILE A 54 -4.60 -0.58 12.58
C ILE A 54 -5.43 -0.72 13.84
N ASP A 55 -4.76 -0.78 14.99
CA ASP A 55 -5.40 -0.65 16.29
C ASP A 55 -5.42 0.82 16.70
N ASP A 56 -6.54 1.52 16.48
CA ASP A 56 -6.72 2.88 17.02
C ASP A 56 -7.06 2.88 18.52
N THR A 57 -7.18 1.70 19.14
CA THR A 57 -7.35 1.53 20.60
C THR A 57 -6.03 1.26 21.31
N ALA A 58 -4.93 1.04 20.57
CA ALA A 58 -3.60 1.10 21.13
C ALA A 58 -3.46 2.47 21.80
N PRO A 59 -3.12 2.51 23.09
CA PRO A 59 -3.06 3.77 23.80
C PRO A 59 -2.17 4.71 23.00
N THR A 60 -2.62 5.96 22.82
CA THR A 60 -1.67 7.06 22.69
C THR A 60 -0.63 6.81 23.75
N TYR A 61 0.64 6.59 23.39
CA TYR A 61 1.68 6.70 24.39
C TYR A 61 1.54 8.11 24.92
N ALA A 62 0.91 8.20 26.09
CA ALA A 62 0.55 9.45 26.71
C ALA A 62 1.87 10.17 26.96
N GLU A 63 2.02 11.33 26.34
CA GLU A 63 2.91 12.35 26.87
C GLU A 63 2.58 12.48 28.37
N PRO A 64 3.55 12.53 29.29
CA PRO A 64 3.24 13.01 30.62
C PRO A 64 2.78 14.47 30.48
N GLU A 65 1.47 14.70 30.64
CA GLU A 65 0.88 16.01 30.84
C GLU A 65 1.65 16.71 31.96
N THR A 66 2.43 17.72 31.61
CA THR A 66 2.76 18.80 32.54
C THR A 66 1.96 20.02 32.08
N ILE A 67 0.76 20.12 32.64
CA ILE A 67 0.01 21.35 32.72
C ILE A 67 0.90 22.36 33.47
N LEU A 68 1.55 23.26 32.73
CA LEU A 68 2.02 24.50 33.32
C LEU A 68 0.79 25.39 33.49
N THR A 69 0.19 25.34 34.68
CA THR A 69 -0.65 26.42 35.17
C THR A 69 0.23 27.63 35.37
N ASP A 70 0.13 28.63 34.49
CA ASP A 70 0.55 29.98 34.86
C ASP A 70 -0.59 30.96 34.63
N GLY A 71 -0.81 31.75 35.67
CA GLY A 71 -1.99 32.57 35.89
C GLY A 71 -2.13 33.75 34.93
N ALA A 72 -3.39 34.13 34.76
CA ALA A 72 -3.89 35.47 34.47
C ALA A 72 -2.89 36.52 33.95
N ALA A 73 -2.89 36.72 32.63
CA ALA A 73 -2.85 38.05 32.03
C ALA A 73 -3.56 37.98 30.68
N GLY A 74 -4.69 38.66 30.55
CA GLY A 74 -5.46 38.71 29.31
C GLY A 74 -4.68 39.41 28.20
N ILE A 75 -4.59 38.76 27.04
CA ILE A 75 -4.26 39.43 25.78
C ILE A 75 -5.27 38.97 24.73
N GLN A 76 -6.06 39.95 24.28
CA GLN A 76 -7.02 39.89 23.16
C GLN A 76 -6.35 39.44 21.85
N PRO A 77 -7.11 38.85 20.90
CA PRO A 77 -6.56 38.39 19.63
C PRO A 77 -6.29 39.59 18.72
N THR A 78 -5.02 40.00 18.58
CA THR A 78 -4.64 40.89 17.49
C THR A 78 -4.36 40.06 16.25
N SER A 79 -5.17 40.31 15.22
CA SER A 79 -4.98 39.89 13.83
C SER A 79 -3.56 40.23 13.33
N GLY A 80 -2.66 39.25 13.41
CA GLY A 80 -1.40 39.23 12.67
C GLY A 80 -1.62 38.61 11.28
N PRO A 81 -0.96 39.11 10.22
CA PRO A 81 -1.17 38.63 8.86
C PRO A 81 -0.76 37.17 8.71
N ALA A 82 -1.49 36.44 7.85
CA ALA A 82 -1.10 35.12 7.40
C ALA A 82 0.37 35.12 6.98
N ILE A 83 1.16 34.18 7.50
CA ILE A 83 2.51 33.93 7.02
C ILE A 83 2.37 33.50 5.56
N SER A 84 2.65 34.44 4.65
CA SER A 84 2.88 34.14 3.24
C SER A 84 4.08 33.22 3.18
N LEU A 85 3.84 31.95 2.88
CA LEU A 85 4.88 31.02 2.45
C LEU A 85 5.44 31.57 1.15
N SER A 86 6.57 32.28 1.22
CA SER A 86 7.40 32.53 0.05
C SER A 86 7.74 31.18 -0.56
N ALA A 87 7.41 30.99 -1.84
CA ALA A 87 7.86 29.86 -2.63
C ALA A 87 9.34 29.61 -2.32
N PRO A 88 9.78 28.36 -2.06
CA PRO A 88 11.20 28.11 -1.85
C PRO A 88 11.92 28.64 -3.09
N GLY A 89 12.84 29.58 -2.87
CA GLY A 89 13.69 30.10 -3.92
C GLY A 89 14.33 28.93 -4.66
N SER A 90 14.51 29.07 -5.97
CA SER A 90 15.11 28.07 -6.83
C SER A 90 16.35 27.49 -6.15
N PHE A 91 16.25 26.24 -5.66
CA PHE A 91 17.42 25.52 -5.24
C PHE A 91 18.29 25.37 -6.49
N THR A 92 19.38 26.14 -6.58
CA THR A 92 20.47 25.78 -7.47
C THR A 92 20.89 24.39 -7.06
N THR A 93 20.61 23.39 -7.90
CA THR A 93 21.08 22.03 -7.75
C THR A 93 22.59 22.05 -7.87
N VAL A 94 23.28 22.27 -6.75
CA VAL A 94 24.73 22.12 -6.65
C VAL A 94 24.98 20.62 -6.44
N GLY A 95 25.04 19.87 -7.54
CA GLY A 95 25.29 18.43 -7.53
C GLY A 95 25.22 17.84 -8.93
N PRO A 96 25.77 16.63 -9.16
CA PRO A 96 25.63 15.96 -10.44
C PRO A 96 24.15 15.74 -10.77
N ALA A 97 23.80 15.76 -12.06
CA ALA A 97 22.45 15.41 -12.50
C ALA A 97 22.15 13.95 -12.07
N TRP A 98 21.15 13.77 -11.20
CA TRP A 98 20.68 12.45 -10.82
C TRP A 98 20.05 11.77 -12.05
N ALA A 99 20.50 10.54 -12.33
CA ALA A 99 19.92 9.71 -13.38
C ALA A 99 19.11 8.57 -12.73
N ALA A 100 17.85 8.43 -13.15
CA ALA A 100 17.02 7.31 -12.71
C ALA A 100 17.58 5.99 -13.26
N ILE A 101 17.78 5.00 -12.38
CA ILE A 101 18.29 3.68 -12.76
C ILE A 101 17.19 2.60 -12.80
N GLY A 102 15.96 2.91 -12.39
CA GLY A 102 14.82 1.98 -12.38
C GLY A 102 14.72 1.13 -11.10
N PRO A 103 13.98 0.00 -11.14
CA PRO A 103 13.23 -0.54 -12.28
C PRO A 103 12.02 0.32 -12.66
N THR A 104 11.80 0.49 -13.96
CA THR A 104 10.58 1.10 -14.53
C THR A 104 10.27 0.40 -15.85
N PRO A 105 9.34 -0.57 -15.90
CA PRO A 105 8.72 -1.30 -14.79
C PRO A 105 9.66 -2.40 -14.25
N ILE A 106 9.20 -3.21 -13.30
CA ILE A 106 9.76 -4.54 -13.01
C ILE A 106 9.29 -5.49 -14.14
N PRO A 107 10.17 -6.02 -15.01
CA PRO A 107 9.74 -6.67 -16.25
C PRO A 107 8.98 -8.00 -16.07
N ASN A 108 9.33 -8.77 -15.04
CA ASN A 108 8.83 -10.13 -14.77
C ASN A 108 8.09 -10.17 -13.43
N GLY A 109 6.99 -9.42 -13.35
CA GLY A 109 6.23 -9.20 -12.12
C GLY A 109 5.42 -10.41 -11.66
N GLN A 110 4.96 -10.33 -10.41
CA GLN A 110 4.08 -11.33 -9.79
C GLN A 110 2.65 -11.16 -10.31
N THR A 111 2.20 -12.02 -11.23
CA THR A 111 0.84 -11.96 -11.80
C THR A 111 0.19 -13.33 -11.87
N ILE A 112 -1.14 -13.38 -11.86
CA ILE A 112 -1.95 -14.61 -11.96
C ILE A 112 -1.98 -15.14 -13.42
N PRO A 113 -2.01 -16.47 -13.65
CA PRO A 113 -1.68 -17.50 -12.69
C PRO A 113 -0.19 -17.45 -12.34
N ALA A 114 0.12 -17.37 -11.04
CA ALA A 114 1.47 -17.59 -10.55
C ALA A 114 1.75 -19.10 -10.62
N ASP A 115 2.81 -19.50 -11.31
CA ASP A 115 3.17 -20.90 -11.44
C ASP A 115 3.85 -21.43 -10.17
N VAL A 116 3.77 -22.75 -9.96
CA VAL A 116 4.36 -23.44 -8.81
C VAL A 116 5.91 -23.47 -8.83
N ASN A 117 6.55 -22.98 -9.90
CA ASN A 117 8.00 -23.06 -10.12
C ASN A 117 8.67 -21.73 -10.54
N GLY A 118 7.99 -20.58 -10.41
CA GLY A 118 8.55 -19.24 -10.65
C GLY A 118 8.82 -18.85 -12.12
N ILE A 119 8.46 -19.69 -13.10
CA ILE A 119 8.54 -19.37 -14.53
C ILE A 119 7.17 -19.56 -15.17
N SER A 120 6.28 -18.59 -14.99
CA SER A 120 5.14 -18.44 -15.89
C SER A 120 5.53 -17.65 -17.14
N LEU A 121 5.30 -18.25 -18.31
CA LEU A 121 5.35 -17.56 -19.62
C LEU A 121 4.26 -16.47 -19.78
N THR A 122 3.44 -16.24 -18.75
CA THR A 122 2.40 -15.20 -18.71
C THR A 122 2.70 -14.00 -17.80
N GLN A 123 3.88 -13.95 -17.16
CA GLN A 123 4.27 -12.81 -16.31
C GLN A 123 4.21 -11.49 -17.09
N SER A 124 3.55 -10.50 -16.50
CA SER A 124 3.46 -9.15 -17.05
C SER A 124 4.34 -8.19 -16.24
N PRO A 125 4.83 -7.11 -16.86
CA PRO A 125 5.51 -6.08 -16.10
C PRO A 125 4.61 -5.49 -15.01
N VAL A 126 5.20 -5.25 -13.83
CA VAL A 126 4.54 -4.65 -12.67
C VAL A 126 5.30 -3.40 -12.21
N SER A 127 4.64 -2.53 -11.45
CA SER A 127 5.26 -1.37 -10.84
C SER A 127 5.02 -1.33 -9.33
N GLY A 128 4.04 -0.58 -8.86
CA GLY A 128 3.68 -0.50 -7.45
C GLY A 128 2.25 -0.01 -7.28
N ARG A 129 1.78 0.04 -6.04
CA ARG A 129 0.36 0.13 -5.72
C ARG A 129 -0.36 1.33 -6.32
N VAL A 130 -1.48 1.07 -6.99
CA VAL A 130 -2.41 2.07 -7.55
C VAL A 130 -3.76 1.99 -6.83
N THR A 131 -4.21 3.14 -6.33
CA THR A 131 -5.34 3.23 -5.38
C THR A 131 -6.54 3.98 -5.93
N SER A 132 -6.37 4.74 -7.02
CA SER A 132 -7.45 5.56 -7.59
C SER A 132 -7.29 5.77 -9.09
N VAL A 133 -8.42 5.97 -9.77
CA VAL A 133 -8.50 6.33 -11.19
C VAL A 133 -9.56 7.38 -11.43
N ALA A 134 -9.28 8.31 -12.35
CA ALA A 134 -10.27 9.09 -13.05
C ALA A 134 -10.07 8.93 -14.57
N ILE A 135 -11.16 8.80 -15.34
CA ILE A 135 -11.13 8.61 -16.79
C ILE A 135 -11.86 9.79 -17.43
N ASP A 136 -11.29 10.37 -18.48
CA ASP A 136 -11.94 11.47 -19.20
C ASP A 136 -13.29 10.99 -19.78
N PRO A 137 -14.39 11.74 -19.53
CA PRO A 137 -15.72 11.31 -19.93
C PRO A 137 -15.92 11.30 -21.45
N GLY A 138 -15.11 12.07 -22.21
CA GLY A 138 -15.17 12.14 -23.67
C GLY A 138 -14.16 11.25 -24.38
N ASN A 139 -13.14 10.73 -23.68
CA ASN A 139 -12.09 9.92 -24.30
C ASN A 139 -11.51 8.86 -23.35
N ALA A 140 -11.85 7.59 -23.59
CA ALA A 140 -11.40 6.43 -22.83
C ALA A 140 -9.87 6.21 -22.79
N SER A 141 -9.09 6.88 -23.65
CA SER A 141 -7.63 6.82 -23.66
C SER A 141 -6.98 7.87 -22.75
N ILE A 142 -7.72 8.88 -22.31
CA ILE A 142 -7.24 9.88 -21.35
C ILE A 142 -7.61 9.40 -19.94
N VAL A 143 -6.61 9.05 -19.16
CA VAL A 143 -6.78 8.44 -17.83
C VAL A 143 -5.76 9.00 -16.86
N TYR A 144 -6.18 9.15 -15.61
CA TYR A 144 -5.37 9.60 -14.48
C TYR A 144 -5.38 8.51 -13.42
N VAL A 145 -4.23 8.14 -12.90
CA VAL A 145 -4.12 7.15 -11.82
C VAL A 145 -3.34 7.72 -10.64
N GLY A 146 -3.80 7.41 -9.44
CA GLY A 146 -3.16 7.77 -8.17
C GLY A 146 -2.42 6.57 -7.60
N ALA A 147 -1.15 6.76 -7.27
CA ALA A 147 -0.31 5.74 -6.63
C ALA A 147 -0.20 5.96 -5.12
N ALA A 148 0.07 4.87 -4.39
CA ALA A 148 0.23 4.84 -2.93
C ALA A 148 1.30 5.82 -2.40
N GLN A 149 2.41 5.93 -3.13
CA GLN A 149 3.52 6.85 -2.86
C GLN A 149 4.20 7.37 -4.15
N GLY A 150 3.56 7.18 -5.30
CA GLY A 150 4.10 7.57 -6.61
C GLY A 150 3.52 8.86 -7.18
N GLY A 151 2.55 9.48 -6.49
CA GLY A 151 1.83 10.65 -6.97
C GLY A 151 0.78 10.30 -8.02
N VAL A 152 0.41 11.29 -8.83
CA VAL A 152 -0.56 11.12 -9.91
C VAL A 152 0.14 11.02 -11.25
N TYR A 153 -0.30 10.06 -12.06
CA TYR A 153 0.14 9.85 -13.43
C TYR A 153 -1.01 10.10 -14.40
N LYS A 154 -0.73 10.76 -15.52
CA LYS A 154 -1.65 10.98 -16.64
C LYS A 154 -1.19 10.18 -17.86
N SER A 155 -2.14 9.58 -18.56
CA SER A 155 -1.97 9.06 -19.92
C SER A 155 -2.96 9.74 -20.87
N THR A 156 -2.58 9.87 -22.14
CA THR A 156 -3.48 10.28 -23.24
C THR A 156 -3.65 9.20 -24.32
N ASN A 157 -3.04 8.03 -24.14
CA ASN A 157 -3.02 6.92 -25.10
C ASN A 157 -3.33 5.57 -24.44
N GLY A 158 -4.22 5.60 -23.44
CA GLY A 158 -4.72 4.41 -22.77
C GLY A 158 -3.72 3.70 -21.86
N GLY A 159 -2.63 4.36 -21.45
CA GLY A 159 -1.61 3.83 -20.54
C GLY A 159 -0.37 3.30 -21.27
N ALA A 160 -0.22 3.54 -22.57
CA ALA A 160 1.01 3.22 -23.29
C ALA A 160 2.16 4.15 -22.89
N THR A 161 1.87 5.38 -22.45
CA THR A 161 2.83 6.30 -21.82
C THR A 161 2.18 7.11 -20.71
N TRP A 162 2.96 7.45 -19.69
CA TRP A 162 2.53 8.17 -18.50
C TRP A 162 3.35 9.45 -18.26
N THR A 163 2.71 10.47 -17.70
CA THR A 163 3.31 11.74 -17.30
C THR A 163 3.00 12.00 -15.83
N ARG A 164 4.02 12.32 -15.03
CA ARG A 164 3.87 12.63 -13.60
C ARG A 164 3.28 14.01 -13.40
N LEU A 165 2.36 14.15 -12.46
CA LEU A 165 1.65 15.41 -12.17
C LEU A 165 1.91 15.95 -10.75
N MET A 166 2.57 15.19 -9.87
CA MET A 166 2.65 15.50 -8.43
C MET A 166 4.06 15.46 -7.81
N ASP A 167 5.13 15.43 -8.60
CA ASP A 167 6.51 15.34 -8.06
C ASP A 167 6.89 16.52 -7.13
N GLY A 168 6.19 17.66 -7.22
CA GLY A 168 6.37 18.83 -6.34
C GLY A 168 5.43 18.89 -5.13
N ALA A 169 4.61 17.87 -4.89
CA ALA A 169 3.65 17.85 -3.77
C ALA A 169 4.34 17.54 -2.43
N MET A 170 3.74 17.96 -1.31
CA MET A 170 4.24 17.62 0.03
C MET A 170 4.10 16.13 0.37
N THR A 171 3.26 15.42 -0.36
CA THR A 171 3.07 13.97 -0.29
C THR A 171 2.79 13.45 -1.68
N LEU A 172 3.31 12.26 -1.95
CA LEU A 172 3.00 11.51 -3.16
C LEU A 172 1.90 10.47 -2.92
N ALA A 173 1.34 10.39 -1.71
CA ALA A 173 0.26 9.48 -1.40
C ALA A 173 -1.08 10.01 -1.92
N VAL A 174 -1.79 9.18 -2.67
CA VAL A 174 -3.08 9.53 -3.29
C VAL A 174 -4.17 8.59 -2.77
N GLY A 175 -5.27 9.17 -2.29
CA GLY A 175 -6.45 8.43 -1.81
C GLY A 175 -7.66 8.51 -2.74
N SER A 176 -7.79 9.60 -3.50
CA SER A 176 -8.90 9.78 -4.45
C SER A 176 -8.57 10.78 -5.57
N LEU A 177 -9.23 10.62 -6.71
CA LEU A 177 -9.14 11.46 -7.90
C LEU A 177 -10.56 11.75 -8.38
N GLU A 178 -10.87 13.02 -8.61
CA GLU A 178 -12.18 13.44 -9.12
C GLU A 178 -11.98 14.51 -10.20
N LEU A 179 -12.34 14.17 -11.45
CA LEU A 179 -12.41 15.15 -12.53
C LEU A 179 -13.62 16.04 -12.31
N ASP A 180 -13.45 17.34 -12.52
CA ASP A 180 -14.56 18.28 -12.41
C ASP A 180 -15.62 18.03 -13.50
N PRO A 181 -16.82 17.55 -13.15
CA PRO A 181 -17.88 17.28 -14.12
C PRO A 181 -18.47 18.56 -14.74
N THR A 182 -18.24 19.72 -14.12
CA THR A 182 -18.72 21.02 -14.61
C THR A 182 -17.73 21.72 -15.53
N ASP A 183 -16.46 21.28 -15.52
CA ASP A 183 -15.44 21.76 -16.45
C ASP A 183 -15.60 21.03 -17.79
N ALA A 184 -16.36 21.64 -18.69
CA ALA A 184 -16.57 21.13 -20.05
C ALA A 184 -15.26 20.93 -20.85
N THR A 185 -14.15 21.57 -20.45
CA THR A 185 -12.85 21.37 -21.09
C THR A 185 -12.13 20.11 -20.57
N GLY A 186 -12.55 19.59 -19.40
CA GLY A 186 -11.93 18.45 -18.72
C GLY A 186 -10.49 18.73 -18.30
N ASN A 187 -10.20 19.96 -17.87
CA ASN A 187 -8.87 20.42 -17.51
C ASN A 187 -8.62 20.52 -16.01
N THR A 188 -9.62 20.20 -15.18
CA THR A 188 -9.54 20.33 -13.73
C THR A 188 -9.73 18.98 -13.05
N LEU A 189 -8.77 18.63 -12.20
CA LEU A 189 -8.73 17.41 -11.40
C LEU A 189 -8.50 17.80 -9.94
N LEU A 190 -9.36 17.33 -9.06
CA LEU A 190 -9.08 17.35 -7.63
C LEU A 190 -8.43 16.03 -7.21
N VAL A 191 -7.46 16.14 -6.30
CA VAL A 191 -6.71 15.01 -5.75
C VAL A 191 -6.86 15.02 -4.24
N GLY A 192 -7.51 14.00 -3.69
CA GLY A 192 -7.49 13.75 -2.27
C GLY A 192 -6.17 13.08 -1.91
N SER A 193 -5.30 13.76 -1.16
CA SER A 193 -4.03 13.16 -0.74
C SER A 193 -4.18 12.23 0.45
N GLY A 194 -3.22 11.33 0.59
CA GLY A 194 -3.15 10.31 1.63
C GLY A 194 -4.00 9.08 1.31
N GLU A 195 -3.38 7.93 1.45
CA GLU A 195 -4.01 6.62 1.26
C GLU A 195 -4.75 6.19 2.54
N SER A 196 -5.89 5.52 2.36
CA SER A 196 -6.68 4.95 3.45
C SER A 196 -7.05 3.50 3.16
N ASN A 197 -6.04 2.69 2.82
CA ASN A 197 -6.17 1.23 2.73
C ASN A 197 -6.05 0.58 4.12
N PHE A 198 -5.98 1.37 5.19
CA PHE A 198 -6.03 0.91 6.58
C PHE A 198 -4.95 -0.13 6.94
N SER A 199 -3.78 -0.05 6.31
CA SER A 199 -2.61 -0.87 6.58
C SER A 199 -1.47 -0.03 7.19
N GLY A 200 -0.44 -0.71 7.71
CA GLY A 200 0.73 -0.06 8.32
C GLY A 200 1.58 0.75 7.33
N ASP A 201 1.41 0.48 6.05
CA ASP A 201 2.08 1.08 4.89
C ASP A 201 1.11 1.97 4.08
N SER A 202 -0.02 2.40 4.67
CA SER A 202 -0.93 3.41 4.10
C SER A 202 -0.51 4.82 4.52
N TYR A 203 0.03 5.62 3.61
CA TYR A 203 0.65 6.91 3.94
C TYR A 203 -0.34 8.07 4.01
N ALA A 204 -0.16 8.96 4.99
CA ALA A 204 -1.02 10.09 5.23
C ALA A 204 -0.81 11.23 4.23
N GLY A 205 -1.87 12.00 4.06
CA GLY A 205 -1.94 13.18 3.20
C GLY A 205 -1.79 14.49 3.96
N PHE A 206 -1.92 15.58 3.21
CA PHE A 206 -1.86 16.96 3.72
C PHE A 206 -3.08 17.82 3.34
N GLY A 207 -4.04 17.26 2.61
CA GLY A 207 -5.21 17.98 2.13
C GLY A 207 -5.59 17.65 0.68
N VAL A 208 -6.40 18.53 0.09
CA VAL A 208 -6.83 18.41 -1.30
C VAL A 208 -5.85 19.17 -2.18
N TYR A 209 -5.37 18.55 -3.25
CA TYR A 209 -4.66 19.26 -4.31
C TYR A 209 -5.57 19.48 -5.50
N ARG A 210 -5.24 20.47 -6.31
CA ARG A 210 -5.91 20.74 -7.58
C ARG A 210 -4.88 20.78 -8.69
N VAL A 211 -5.15 20.07 -9.76
CA VAL A 211 -4.38 20.15 -11.00
C VAL A 211 -5.26 20.79 -12.07
N THR A 212 -4.79 21.88 -12.64
CA THR A 212 -5.47 22.61 -13.73
C THR A 212 -4.67 22.52 -15.03
N ALA A 213 -5.29 22.91 -16.14
CA ALA A 213 -4.70 22.83 -17.47
C ALA A 213 -4.23 21.40 -17.82
N LEU A 214 -4.95 20.37 -17.36
CA LEU A 214 -4.54 18.96 -17.48
C LEU A 214 -4.22 18.56 -18.91
N LYS A 215 -4.96 19.04 -19.90
CA LYS A 215 -4.76 18.67 -21.32
C LYS A 215 -3.68 19.51 -22.01
N SER A 216 -3.11 20.51 -21.34
CA SER A 216 -1.98 21.28 -21.84
C SER A 216 -0.66 20.51 -21.70
N GLY A 217 0.41 21.03 -22.32
CA GLY A 217 1.78 20.54 -22.10
C GLY A 217 2.40 20.99 -20.77
N SER A 218 1.69 21.78 -19.96
CA SER A 218 2.19 22.30 -18.68
C SER A 218 1.08 22.36 -17.63
N PRO A 219 0.62 21.21 -17.10
CA PRO A 219 -0.35 21.17 -16.01
C PRO A 219 0.15 21.91 -14.76
N VAL A 220 -0.76 22.56 -14.03
CA VAL A 220 -0.43 23.36 -12.85
C VAL A 220 -0.99 22.69 -11.60
N LEU A 221 -0.10 22.28 -10.68
CA LEU A 221 -0.44 21.73 -9.37
C LEU A 221 -0.52 22.86 -8.33
N SER A 222 -1.63 22.91 -7.60
CA SER A 222 -1.88 23.85 -6.50
C SER A 222 -2.36 23.11 -5.23
N GLY A 223 -2.08 23.68 -4.07
CA GLY A 223 -2.42 23.12 -2.76
C GLY A 223 -1.17 22.76 -1.94
N PRO A 224 -1.33 22.01 -0.83
CA PRO A 224 -2.57 21.43 -0.34
C PRO A 224 -3.56 22.49 0.19
N PHE A 225 -4.85 22.31 -0.10
CA PHE A 225 -5.96 23.06 0.48
C PHE A 225 -6.55 22.30 1.67
N GLY A 226 -7.04 23.02 2.68
CA GLY A 226 -7.68 22.42 3.86
C GLY A 226 -6.71 21.69 4.80
N SER A 227 -5.43 22.05 4.81
CA SER A 227 -4.43 21.36 5.66
C SER A 227 -4.79 21.38 7.15
N ASN A 228 -5.43 22.43 7.66
CA ASN A 228 -5.90 22.47 9.05
C ASN A 228 -6.94 21.39 9.38
N GLN A 229 -7.65 20.87 8.37
CA GLN A 229 -8.67 19.84 8.49
C GLN A 229 -8.11 18.45 8.17
N PHE A 230 -7.08 18.36 7.33
CA PHE A 230 -6.69 17.10 6.67
C PHE A 230 -5.22 16.73 6.83
N ILE A 231 -4.40 17.55 7.50
CA ILE A 231 -3.03 17.18 7.77
C ILE A 231 -2.98 15.84 8.51
N HIS A 232 -2.17 14.92 7.98
CA HIS A 232 -2.04 13.57 8.48
C HIS A 232 -3.31 12.71 8.38
N ARG A 233 -4.16 12.99 7.39
CA ARG A 233 -5.34 12.18 7.04
C ARG A 233 -5.22 11.65 5.63
N GLY A 234 -5.87 10.52 5.37
CA GLY A 234 -6.16 10.12 4.00
C GLY A 234 -7.50 10.69 3.56
N ILE A 235 -7.64 10.97 2.26
CA ILE A 235 -8.87 11.46 1.65
C ILE A 235 -9.35 10.42 0.64
N PRO A 236 -10.02 9.35 1.09
CA PRO A 236 -10.57 8.32 0.21
C PRO A 236 -11.95 8.68 -0.36
N GLY A 237 -12.62 9.72 0.17
CA GLY A 237 -13.90 10.22 -0.33
C GLY A 237 -13.75 11.64 -0.89
N LEU A 238 -14.04 11.83 -2.16
CA LEU A 238 -13.97 13.12 -2.84
C LEU A 238 -15.02 13.12 -3.94
N ALA A 239 -15.92 14.10 -3.94
CA ALA A 239 -16.97 14.19 -4.94
C ALA A 239 -17.30 15.66 -5.23
N ILE A 240 -17.32 16.02 -6.51
CA ILE A 240 -17.70 17.36 -6.98
C ILE A 240 -19.15 17.31 -7.42
N ASP A 241 -19.93 18.32 -7.04
CA ASP A 241 -21.32 18.44 -7.45
C ASP A 241 -21.42 18.50 -9.00
N PRO A 242 -22.25 17.65 -9.62
CA PRO A 242 -22.34 17.55 -11.08
C PRO A 242 -22.81 18.83 -11.78
N ASN A 243 -23.37 19.80 -11.04
CA ASN A 243 -23.83 21.07 -11.62
C ASN A 243 -23.21 22.31 -10.96
N ASN A 244 -22.27 22.16 -10.01
CA ASN A 244 -21.63 23.29 -9.35
C ASN A 244 -20.19 22.98 -8.86
N HIS A 245 -19.18 23.44 -9.61
CA HIS A 245 -17.76 23.29 -9.24
C HIS A 245 -17.45 23.66 -7.79
N ASN A 246 -18.14 24.68 -7.27
CA ASN A 246 -17.83 25.21 -5.96
C ASN A 246 -18.23 24.26 -4.83
N ASN A 247 -19.22 23.40 -5.07
CA ASN A 247 -19.77 22.49 -4.08
C ASN A 247 -19.03 21.14 -4.13
N VAL A 248 -18.13 20.93 -3.17
CA VAL A 248 -17.28 19.73 -3.11
C VAL A 248 -17.42 19.06 -1.75
N TYR A 249 -17.73 17.77 -1.74
CA TYR A 249 -17.74 16.95 -0.54
C TYR A 249 -16.43 16.17 -0.39
N VAL A 250 -15.89 16.19 0.83
CA VAL A 250 -14.62 15.54 1.17
C VAL A 250 -14.81 14.66 2.39
N GLY A 251 -14.43 13.41 2.27
CA GLY A 251 -14.43 12.41 3.32
C GLY A 251 -13.01 12.11 3.74
N SER A 252 -12.69 12.33 5.02
CA SER A 252 -11.38 12.01 5.57
C SER A 252 -11.41 10.66 6.30
N ALA A 253 -10.30 9.93 6.26
CA ALA A 253 -10.08 8.72 7.01
C ALA A 253 -8.66 8.67 7.60
N THR A 254 -8.30 7.52 8.18
CA THR A 254 -6.97 7.31 8.78
C THR A 254 -5.89 7.31 7.68
N GLY A 255 -4.77 7.96 7.95
CA GLY A 255 -3.50 7.77 7.24
C GLY A 255 -2.36 7.58 8.26
N GLN A 256 -1.32 6.84 7.90
CA GLN A 256 -0.13 6.58 8.72
C GLN A 256 1.02 7.52 8.31
N GLN A 257 2.01 7.72 9.18
CA GLN A 257 3.20 8.49 8.81
C GLN A 257 4.44 7.63 8.66
N GLY A 258 5.23 7.96 7.63
CA GLY A 258 6.50 7.36 7.24
C GLY A 258 6.55 5.83 7.30
N ILE A 259 7.69 5.25 7.67
CA ILE A 259 8.04 3.85 7.32
C ILE A 259 7.37 2.80 8.25
N GLY A 260 6.85 3.22 9.40
CA GLY A 260 6.21 2.33 10.38
C GLY A 260 4.73 2.65 10.62
N PRO A 261 3.94 1.69 11.15
CA PRO A 261 2.51 1.85 11.43
C PRO A 261 2.27 2.76 12.64
N GLN A 262 2.46 4.07 12.48
CA GLN A 262 2.24 5.05 13.54
C GLN A 262 1.16 6.05 13.20
N ALA A 263 0.16 6.08 14.09
CA ALA A 263 -0.88 7.09 14.07
C ALA A 263 -0.25 8.48 14.30
N PRO A 264 -0.59 9.46 13.46
CA PRO A 264 -0.06 10.80 13.60
C PRO A 264 -0.59 11.49 14.85
N THR A 265 0.32 12.05 15.67
CA THR A 265 -0.02 12.89 16.82
C THR A 265 -0.62 14.22 16.37
N GLY A 266 -1.65 14.71 17.06
CA GLY A 266 -2.24 16.04 16.82
C GLY A 266 -3.03 16.16 15.51
N ALA A 267 -3.38 15.05 14.87
CA ALA A 267 -4.09 15.09 13.61
C ALA A 267 -5.59 15.47 13.81
N PRO A 268 -6.18 16.31 12.93
CA PRO A 268 -7.55 16.81 13.12
C PRO A 268 -8.62 15.70 13.12
N PRO A 269 -9.78 15.89 13.80
CA PRO A 269 -10.86 14.90 13.80
C PRO A 269 -11.39 14.59 12.39
N ARG A 270 -11.52 13.32 12.04
CA ARG A 270 -12.05 12.87 10.75
C ARG A 270 -13.55 13.11 10.64
N GLY A 271 -14.06 13.21 9.43
CA GLY A 271 -15.49 13.17 9.13
C GLY A 271 -15.81 13.53 7.69
N LEU A 272 -17.05 13.98 7.50
CA LEU A 272 -17.54 14.54 6.24
C LEU A 272 -17.35 16.06 6.26
N PHE A 273 -16.77 16.61 5.21
CA PHE A 273 -16.53 18.03 5.03
C PHE A 273 -17.14 18.49 3.71
N ARG A 274 -17.45 19.79 3.63
CA ARG A 274 -17.95 20.45 2.44
C ARG A 274 -17.19 21.74 2.18
N SER A 275 -16.85 21.96 0.92
CA SER A 275 -16.43 23.24 0.37
C SER A 275 -17.57 23.84 -0.46
N THR A 276 -17.68 25.16 -0.43
CA THR A 276 -18.58 25.96 -1.29
C THR A 276 -17.80 26.99 -2.11
N ASP A 277 -16.50 26.78 -2.28
CA ASP A 277 -15.54 27.67 -2.93
C ASP A 277 -14.50 26.91 -3.79
N GLY A 278 -14.93 25.76 -4.32
CA GLY A 278 -14.15 24.98 -5.27
C GLY A 278 -12.98 24.27 -4.59
N ALA A 279 -13.22 23.67 -3.43
CA ALA A 279 -12.22 22.97 -2.61
C ALA A 279 -11.07 23.87 -2.12
N SER A 280 -11.34 25.15 -1.84
CA SER A 280 -10.35 26.07 -1.27
C SER A 280 -10.42 26.10 0.27
N THR A 281 -11.64 26.09 0.84
CA THR A 281 -11.90 25.98 2.27
C THR A 281 -12.93 24.90 2.58
N PHE A 282 -12.93 24.38 3.82
CA PHE A 282 -13.73 23.21 4.21
C PHE A 282 -14.38 23.37 5.57
N THR A 283 -15.67 23.05 5.63
CA THR A 283 -16.48 23.01 6.85
C THR A 283 -16.90 21.57 7.14
N LYS A 284 -16.65 21.10 8.36
CA LYS A 284 -17.08 19.77 8.81
C LYS A 284 -18.58 19.72 9.05
N LEU A 285 -19.23 18.64 8.62
CA LEU A 285 -20.68 18.45 8.68
C LEU A 285 -21.09 17.41 9.73
N ALA A 286 -22.29 17.59 10.28
CA ALA A 286 -22.99 16.53 10.99
C ALA A 286 -23.62 15.53 9.99
N VAL A 287 -23.67 14.26 10.37
CA VAL A 287 -24.23 13.19 9.53
C VAL A 287 -25.24 12.38 10.35
N ALA A 288 -26.53 12.64 10.12
CA ALA A 288 -27.63 12.08 10.91
C ALA A 288 -27.42 12.36 12.41
N ASN A 289 -27.21 11.32 13.23
CA ASN A 289 -26.97 11.43 14.67
C ASN A 289 -25.49 11.61 15.03
N LEU A 290 -24.59 11.76 14.04
CA LEU A 290 -23.19 12.09 14.24
C LEU A 290 -23.02 13.62 14.23
N PRO A 291 -22.71 14.27 15.37
CA PRO A 291 -22.41 15.70 15.37
C PRO A 291 -21.11 15.99 14.63
N ALA A 292 -20.93 17.21 14.13
CA ALA A 292 -19.70 17.63 13.45
C ALA A 292 -18.45 17.54 14.36
N THR A 293 -18.63 17.50 15.68
CA THR A 293 -17.55 17.30 16.65
C THR A 293 -17.08 15.84 16.75
N ALA A 294 -17.86 14.88 16.27
CA ALA A 294 -17.51 13.46 16.31
C ALA A 294 -16.35 13.15 15.35
N ASP A 295 -15.48 12.22 15.75
CA ASP A 295 -14.41 11.69 14.90
C ASP A 295 -14.88 10.38 14.25
N PHE A 296 -15.06 10.39 12.94
CA PHE A 296 -15.53 9.22 12.20
C PHE A 296 -14.93 9.15 10.78
N ARG A 297 -14.81 7.93 10.25
CA ARG A 297 -14.22 7.70 8.91
C ARG A 297 -15.26 7.74 7.80
N VAL A 298 -15.00 8.55 6.78
CA VAL A 298 -15.74 8.53 5.52
C VAL A 298 -14.84 7.91 4.44
N THR A 299 -15.31 6.86 3.77
CA THR A 299 -14.50 6.02 2.87
C THR A 299 -14.89 6.11 1.38
N SER A 300 -16.07 6.66 1.10
CA SER A 300 -16.57 6.92 -0.25
C SER A 300 -17.71 7.93 -0.23
N ILE A 301 -17.81 8.73 -1.29
CA ILE A 301 -18.86 9.71 -1.53
C ILE A 301 -19.17 9.68 -3.03
N VAL A 302 -20.45 9.60 -3.40
CA VAL A 302 -20.88 9.71 -4.81
C VAL A 302 -22.14 10.55 -4.94
N TYR A 303 -22.19 11.39 -5.97
CA TYR A 303 -23.39 12.10 -6.40
C TYR A 303 -24.24 11.25 -7.33
N GLU A 304 -25.56 11.43 -7.29
CA GLU A 304 -26.41 11.02 -8.41
C GLU A 304 -26.04 11.84 -9.66
N PRO A 305 -25.77 11.20 -10.82
CA PRO A 305 -25.46 11.91 -12.05
C PRO A 305 -26.54 12.95 -12.41
N GLY A 306 -26.07 14.20 -12.61
CA GLY A 306 -26.90 15.35 -12.98
C GLY A 306 -27.76 15.95 -11.86
N ASN A 307 -27.61 15.52 -10.60
CA ASN A 307 -28.38 16.05 -9.48
C ASN A 307 -27.47 16.57 -8.35
N SER A 308 -27.66 17.83 -7.96
CA SER A 308 -26.83 18.52 -6.95
C SER A 308 -27.19 18.21 -5.50
N ASP A 309 -28.28 17.49 -5.25
CA ASP A 309 -28.83 17.28 -3.91
C ASP A 309 -28.73 15.85 -3.40
N ARG A 310 -28.51 14.88 -4.29
CA ARG A 310 -28.55 13.47 -3.97
C ARG A 310 -27.16 12.89 -3.86
N VAL A 311 -26.73 12.66 -2.62
CA VAL A 311 -25.38 12.19 -2.30
C VAL A 311 -25.44 10.97 -1.38
N PHE A 312 -24.66 9.94 -1.72
CA PHE A 312 -24.41 8.79 -0.87
C PHE A 312 -23.06 8.94 -0.16
N VAL A 313 -23.01 8.58 1.12
CA VAL A 313 -21.82 8.69 1.98
C VAL A 313 -21.60 7.37 2.71
N GLY A 314 -20.38 6.85 2.66
CA GLY A 314 -20.00 5.56 3.23
C GLY A 314 -19.15 5.77 4.48
N ILE A 315 -19.68 5.41 5.65
CA ILE A 315 -19.00 5.57 6.94
C ILE A 315 -18.54 4.21 7.45
N ALA A 316 -17.28 4.11 7.89
CA ALA A 316 -16.60 2.83 8.06
C ALA A 316 -16.45 2.31 9.50
N ASP A 317 -16.62 3.13 10.55
CA ASP A 317 -16.22 2.70 11.91
C ASP A 317 -17.33 2.08 12.80
N ALA A 318 -16.83 1.22 13.70
CA ALA A 318 -17.56 0.33 14.60
C ALA A 318 -17.21 0.53 16.11
N ASN A 319 -16.40 1.53 16.48
CA ASN A 319 -15.82 1.69 17.83
C ASN A 319 -16.22 2.97 18.60
N VAL A 320 -17.23 3.72 18.16
CA VAL A 320 -17.95 4.70 19.01
C VAL A 320 -19.16 3.98 19.61
N PRO A 321 -19.62 4.27 20.85
CA PRO A 321 -20.57 3.44 21.59
C PRO A 321 -21.91 3.11 20.90
N ASN A 322 -22.22 3.69 19.73
CA ASN A 322 -23.46 3.50 19.00
C ASN A 322 -23.33 2.86 17.59
N ALA A 323 -22.14 2.43 17.13
CA ALA A 323 -21.88 1.85 15.79
C ALA A 323 -22.55 2.59 14.62
N PHE A 324 -21.85 3.59 14.13
CA PHE A 324 -22.34 4.46 13.07
C PHE A 324 -21.92 4.03 11.66
N GLY A 325 -21.12 2.97 11.52
CA GLY A 325 -20.80 2.36 10.24
C GLY A 325 -22.06 2.07 9.41
N GLY A 326 -22.01 2.42 8.12
CA GLY A 326 -23.18 2.32 7.27
C GLY A 326 -23.18 3.20 6.03
N ILE A 327 -24.23 2.98 5.23
CA ILE A 327 -24.57 3.77 4.05
C ILE A 327 -25.53 4.87 4.46
N TYR A 328 -25.15 6.11 4.16
CA TYR A 328 -25.95 7.31 4.41
C TYR A 328 -26.32 7.98 3.11
N PHE A 329 -27.44 8.70 3.13
CA PHE A 329 -27.96 9.40 1.98
C PHE A 329 -28.52 10.77 2.39
N THR A 330 -28.30 11.78 1.57
CA THR A 330 -28.97 13.08 1.65
C THR A 330 -29.67 13.37 0.34
N GLY A 331 -30.85 13.98 0.41
CA GLY A 331 -31.61 14.48 -0.73
C GLY A 331 -31.64 16.01 -0.82
N ASN A 332 -30.76 16.70 -0.09
CA ASN A 332 -30.65 18.16 -0.04
C ASN A 332 -29.19 18.62 0.12
N ALA A 333 -28.24 17.96 -0.55
CA ALA A 333 -26.81 18.24 -0.44
C ALA A 333 -26.42 19.69 -0.81
N SER A 334 -27.20 20.39 -1.63
CA SER A 334 -26.90 21.78 -1.97
C SER A 334 -27.29 22.77 -0.85
N ALA A 335 -28.20 22.38 0.05
CA ALA A 335 -28.69 23.24 1.13
C ALA A 335 -27.57 23.65 2.10
N PRO A 336 -27.63 24.84 2.75
CA PRO A 336 -26.59 25.28 3.69
C PRO A 336 -26.32 24.28 4.84
N SER A 337 -27.37 23.59 5.29
CA SER A 337 -27.33 22.55 6.31
C SER A 337 -27.97 21.26 5.78
N PRO A 338 -27.22 20.41 5.06
CA PRO A 338 -27.74 19.18 4.50
C PRO A 338 -28.09 18.17 5.60
N THR A 339 -29.12 17.38 5.39
CA THR A 339 -29.58 16.35 6.34
C THR A 339 -29.35 14.96 5.76
N PHE A 340 -28.83 14.06 6.59
CA PHE A 340 -28.49 12.69 6.19
C PHE A 340 -29.38 11.67 6.90
N THR A 341 -29.77 10.63 6.18
CA THR A 341 -30.48 9.46 6.69
C THR A 341 -29.58 8.23 6.53
N LYS A 342 -29.46 7.43 7.59
CA LYS A 342 -28.81 6.12 7.51
C LYS A 342 -29.74 5.15 6.80
N LEU A 343 -29.34 4.66 5.63
CA LEU A 343 -30.09 3.68 4.84
C LEU A 343 -29.77 2.25 5.29
N ARG A 344 -28.52 2.00 5.69
CA ARG A 344 -28.06 0.68 6.10
C ARG A 344 -26.95 0.80 7.13
N ALA A 345 -26.97 -0.05 8.16
CA ALA A 345 -25.86 -0.21 9.09
C ALA A 345 -24.95 -1.35 8.63
N THR A 346 -23.65 -1.21 8.88
CA THR A 346 -22.70 -2.33 8.80
C THR A 346 -22.67 -3.10 10.12
N SER A 347 -22.20 -4.35 10.07
CA SER A 347 -21.95 -5.21 11.22
C SER A 347 -20.85 -4.63 12.09
N LYS A 348 -21.06 -4.59 13.41
CA LYS A 348 -20.07 -4.07 14.37
C LYS A 348 -18.84 -4.97 14.53
N LYS A 349 -18.94 -6.24 14.12
CA LYS A 349 -17.92 -7.26 14.43
C LYS A 349 -16.59 -7.00 13.72
N ASP A 350 -16.62 -6.29 12.59
CA ASP A 350 -15.44 -5.99 11.79
C ASP A 350 -15.42 -4.52 11.38
N PHE A 351 -14.22 -3.98 11.18
CA PHE A 351 -14.05 -2.70 10.49
C PHE A 351 -14.51 -2.86 9.03
N ALA A 352 -15.39 -1.98 8.55
CA ALA A 352 -16.12 -2.16 7.31
C ALA A 352 -16.07 -0.89 6.42
N PRO A 353 -14.98 -0.67 5.65
CA PRO A 353 -14.96 0.39 4.66
C PRO A 353 -16.04 0.16 3.59
N ILE A 354 -16.51 1.23 2.98
CA ILE A 354 -17.59 1.20 1.99
C ILE A 354 -17.14 1.93 0.73
N LYS A 355 -17.30 1.31 -0.44
CA LYS A 355 -17.11 1.94 -1.75
C LYS A 355 -18.41 1.90 -2.55
N PHE A 356 -18.62 2.90 -3.41
CA PHE A 356 -19.83 3.02 -4.22
C PHE A 356 -19.51 3.12 -5.70
N ALA A 357 -20.41 2.59 -6.51
CA ALA A 357 -20.52 2.89 -7.92
C ALA A 357 -21.97 3.25 -8.23
N ILE A 358 -22.18 4.23 -9.10
CA ILE A 358 -23.51 4.75 -9.43
C ILE A 358 -23.67 4.91 -10.93
N ASN A 359 -24.86 4.55 -11.41
CA ASN A 359 -25.26 4.63 -12.81
C ASN A 359 -26.66 5.25 -12.89
N LYS A 360 -26.94 5.98 -13.97
CA LYS A 360 -28.26 6.55 -14.24
C LYS A 360 -28.60 6.41 -15.72
N ILE A 361 -29.66 5.67 -16.02
CA ILE A 361 -30.18 5.46 -17.38
C ILE A 361 -31.62 5.97 -17.43
N GLY A 362 -31.84 7.07 -18.16
CA GLY A 362 -33.09 7.80 -18.09
C GLY A 362 -33.38 8.26 -16.66
N ASN A 363 -34.53 7.84 -16.11
CA ASN A 363 -34.89 8.11 -14.72
C ASN A 363 -34.49 7.00 -13.74
N THR A 364 -33.94 5.87 -14.20
CA THR A 364 -33.55 4.79 -13.31
C THR A 364 -32.13 5.00 -12.82
N VAL A 365 -31.96 5.09 -11.51
CA VAL A 365 -30.66 5.14 -10.85
C VAL A 365 -30.38 3.79 -10.20
N THR A 366 -29.19 3.25 -10.48
CA THR A 366 -28.67 2.05 -9.82
C THR A 366 -27.44 2.43 -9.02
N VAL A 367 -27.42 2.06 -7.73
CA VAL A 367 -26.27 2.24 -6.85
C VAL A 367 -25.80 0.89 -6.38
N VAL A 368 -24.51 0.59 -6.56
CA VAL A 368 -23.86 -0.59 -6.00
C VAL A 368 -22.95 -0.12 -4.89
N ALA A 369 -23.05 -0.77 -3.73
CA ALA A 369 -22.17 -0.54 -2.59
C ALA A 369 -21.44 -1.84 -2.26
N VAL A 370 -20.13 -1.77 -2.08
CA VAL A 370 -19.36 -2.88 -1.52
C VAL A 370 -18.84 -2.52 -0.14
N THR A 371 -18.79 -3.50 0.76
CA THR A 371 -18.35 -3.32 2.15
C THR A 371 -17.29 -4.35 2.52
N GLY A 372 -16.32 -3.96 3.35
CA GLY A 372 -15.31 -4.87 3.90
C GLY A 372 -15.81 -5.82 5.00
N GLU A 373 -17.13 -5.94 5.18
CA GLU A 373 -17.73 -6.80 6.20
C GLU A 373 -17.46 -8.29 5.89
N THR A 374 -17.28 -9.09 6.95
CA THR A 374 -17.32 -10.56 6.82
C THR A 374 -18.68 -11.00 6.30
N ALA A 375 -18.70 -11.69 5.16
CA ALA A 375 -19.90 -12.24 4.54
C ALA A 375 -20.54 -13.34 5.40
N PRO A 376 -21.86 -13.58 5.26
CA PRO A 376 -22.56 -14.63 6.00
C PRO A 376 -21.90 -16.00 5.86
N ASN A 377 -22.06 -16.85 6.88
CA ASN A 377 -21.54 -18.23 6.89
C ASN A 377 -20.01 -18.35 6.72
N ASN A 378 -19.24 -17.34 7.16
CA ASN A 378 -17.78 -17.29 7.08
C ASN A 378 -17.23 -17.43 5.65
N GLN A 379 -17.92 -16.87 4.67
CA GLN A 379 -17.50 -16.87 3.26
C GLN A 379 -16.30 -15.95 2.96
N GLY A 380 -15.61 -15.42 3.97
CA GLY A 380 -14.61 -14.35 3.83
C GLY A 380 -15.23 -12.96 3.87
N GLN A 381 -14.41 -11.92 3.78
CA GLN A 381 -14.78 -10.50 3.74
C GLN A 381 -15.09 -10.03 2.32
N GLY A 382 -15.82 -8.93 2.22
CA GLY A 382 -16.30 -8.39 0.95
C GLY A 382 -17.76 -8.79 0.73
N GLN A 383 -18.67 -7.85 0.96
CA GLN A 383 -20.08 -7.98 0.61
C GLN A 383 -20.46 -6.92 -0.41
N ALA A 384 -21.43 -7.24 -1.28
CA ALA A 384 -21.98 -6.29 -2.24
C ALA A 384 -23.48 -6.12 -2.05
N TYR A 385 -23.96 -4.91 -2.28
CA TYR A 385 -25.36 -4.52 -2.18
C TYR A 385 -25.75 -3.66 -3.38
N LYS A 386 -27.03 -3.69 -3.74
CA LYS A 386 -27.59 -2.90 -4.83
C LYS A 386 -28.88 -2.19 -4.39
N ALA A 387 -29.02 -0.93 -4.77
CA ALA A 387 -30.26 -0.17 -4.67
C ALA A 387 -30.65 0.35 -6.06
N VAL A 388 -31.95 0.33 -6.37
CA VAL A 388 -32.51 0.87 -7.61
C VAL A 388 -33.67 1.78 -7.27
N TYR A 389 -33.71 2.98 -7.84
CA TYR A 389 -34.81 3.93 -7.63
C TYR A 389 -35.09 4.79 -8.87
N ASP A 390 -36.27 5.40 -8.89
CA ASP A 390 -36.71 6.33 -9.93
C ASP A 390 -36.39 7.77 -9.51
N SER A 391 -35.49 8.41 -10.25
CA SER A 391 -35.01 9.76 -9.96
C SER A 391 -36.05 10.85 -10.18
N SER A 392 -37.15 10.57 -10.89
CA SER A 392 -38.22 11.55 -11.12
C SER A 392 -39.06 11.83 -9.87
N LYS A 393 -38.97 10.96 -8.86
CA LYS A 393 -39.70 11.12 -7.59
C LYS A 393 -39.11 12.25 -6.76
N SER A 394 -39.98 13.09 -6.20
CA SER A 394 -39.58 14.19 -5.31
C SER A 394 -38.93 13.72 -4.01
N THR A 395 -39.34 12.54 -3.52
CA THR A 395 -38.78 11.90 -2.33
C THR A 395 -38.26 10.52 -2.71
N ILE A 396 -37.01 10.24 -2.37
CA ILE A 396 -36.39 8.93 -2.57
C ILE A 396 -35.91 8.35 -1.23
N ASN A 397 -36.13 7.05 -1.03
CA ASN A 397 -35.60 6.28 0.08
C ASN A 397 -35.01 4.98 -0.47
N PRO A 398 -33.76 5.02 -0.96
CA PRO A 398 -33.14 3.86 -1.60
C PRO A 398 -32.97 2.70 -0.63
N THR A 399 -33.46 1.51 -1.01
CA THR A 399 -33.29 0.28 -0.23
C THR A 399 -32.19 -0.57 -0.85
N PHE A 400 -31.18 -0.93 -0.05
CA PHE A 400 -30.09 -1.80 -0.48
C PHE A 400 -30.42 -3.28 -0.24
N SER A 401 -30.41 -4.07 -1.31
CA SER A 401 -30.54 -5.52 -1.28
C SER A 401 -29.18 -6.20 -1.48
N PRO A 402 -28.89 -7.34 -0.82
CA PRO A 402 -27.61 -8.04 -0.97
C PRO A 402 -27.44 -8.66 -2.35
N LEU A 403 -26.20 -8.75 -2.81
CA LEU A 403 -25.76 -9.48 -4.01
C LEU A 403 -24.90 -10.68 -3.58
N PRO A 404 -25.51 -11.80 -3.14
CA PRO A 404 -24.78 -12.89 -2.48
C PRO A 404 -23.75 -13.59 -3.38
N ALA A 405 -23.89 -13.50 -4.70
CA ALA A 405 -22.93 -14.08 -5.65
C ALA A 405 -21.55 -13.38 -5.63
N ALA A 406 -21.44 -12.19 -5.03
CA ALA A 406 -20.17 -11.49 -4.84
C ALA A 406 -19.54 -11.73 -3.46
N ASN A 407 -20.19 -12.46 -2.55
CA ASN A 407 -19.70 -12.63 -1.18
C ASN A 407 -18.28 -13.23 -1.14
N GLY A 408 -17.43 -12.67 -0.28
CA GLY A 408 -16.08 -13.20 -0.04
C GLY A 408 -15.03 -12.75 -1.04
N PHE A 409 -15.35 -11.82 -1.94
CA PHE A 409 -14.41 -11.38 -2.99
C PHE A 409 -13.14 -10.70 -2.45
N ALA A 410 -13.12 -10.30 -1.18
CA ALA A 410 -11.95 -9.71 -0.53
C ALA A 410 -11.34 -10.62 0.55
N ASP A 411 -11.77 -11.88 0.65
CA ASP A 411 -11.25 -12.91 1.59
C ASP A 411 -10.88 -12.36 3.00
N GLY A 412 -9.60 -12.29 3.38
CA GLY A 412 -9.19 -11.77 4.68
C GLY A 412 -8.90 -10.26 4.74
N GLN A 413 -9.09 -9.54 3.63
CA GLN A 413 -8.49 -8.23 3.35
C GLN A 413 -9.51 -7.16 2.96
N GLY A 414 -10.80 -7.33 3.29
CA GLY A 414 -11.85 -6.36 2.98
C GLY A 414 -11.67 -4.98 3.63
N SER A 415 -10.77 -4.84 4.61
CA SER A 415 -10.33 -3.54 5.13
C SER A 415 -9.26 -2.87 4.26
N TYR A 416 -8.51 -3.64 3.47
CA TYR A 416 -7.32 -3.22 2.72
C TYR A 416 -7.61 -2.97 1.25
N ASN A 417 -8.15 -3.96 0.53
CA ASN A 417 -8.43 -3.86 -0.90
C ASN A 417 -9.93 -4.04 -1.19
N LEU A 418 -10.54 -3.00 -1.73
CA LEU A 418 -11.98 -2.96 -1.99
C LEU A 418 -12.29 -1.96 -3.08
N GLY A 419 -12.87 -2.41 -4.20
CA GLY A 419 -13.32 -1.53 -5.28
C GLY A 419 -14.59 -2.02 -5.95
N VAL A 420 -15.34 -1.08 -6.53
CA VAL A 420 -16.57 -1.35 -7.28
C VAL A 420 -16.72 -0.36 -8.43
N ALA A 421 -17.20 -0.83 -9.57
CA ALA A 421 -17.64 0.01 -10.67
C ALA A 421 -18.92 -0.54 -11.30
N ILE A 422 -19.64 0.31 -12.01
CA ILE A 422 -20.82 -0.05 -12.80
C ILE A 422 -20.71 0.64 -14.16
N ASP A 423 -21.11 -0.06 -15.21
CA ASP A 423 -21.14 0.50 -16.56
C ASP A 423 -22.17 1.65 -16.61
N PRO A 424 -21.77 2.86 -17.04
CA PRO A 424 -22.67 4.01 -17.04
C PRO A 424 -23.83 3.86 -18.04
N THR A 425 -23.70 2.97 -19.03
CA THR A 425 -24.70 2.73 -20.08
C THR A 425 -25.53 1.46 -19.87
N ASN A 426 -25.11 0.57 -18.97
CA ASN A 426 -25.78 -0.71 -18.73
C ASN A 426 -25.68 -1.16 -17.26
N ALA A 427 -26.78 -1.01 -16.51
CA ALA A 427 -26.82 -1.36 -15.09
C ALA A 427 -26.62 -2.87 -14.78
N ASN A 428 -26.63 -3.74 -15.79
CA ASN A 428 -26.34 -5.17 -15.60
C ASN A 428 -24.85 -5.48 -15.51
N ASN A 429 -23.99 -4.58 -16.01
CA ASN A 429 -22.55 -4.73 -16.01
C ASN A 429 -21.97 -4.12 -14.72
N ILE A 430 -21.68 -4.98 -13.73
CA ILE A 430 -21.14 -4.60 -12.41
C ILE A 430 -19.76 -5.24 -12.25
N TYR A 431 -18.82 -4.51 -11.67
CA TYR A 431 -17.46 -4.96 -11.42
C TYR A 431 -17.13 -4.79 -9.94
N VAL A 432 -16.55 -5.82 -9.33
CA VAL A 432 -16.02 -5.74 -7.95
C VAL A 432 -14.60 -6.28 -7.93
N VAL A 433 -13.73 -5.67 -7.12
CA VAL A 433 -12.31 -6.00 -7.05
C VAL A 433 -11.84 -6.03 -5.59
N GLY A 434 -11.03 -7.03 -5.25
CA GLY A 434 -10.46 -7.27 -3.92
C GLY A 434 -9.20 -8.13 -4.06
N THR A 435 -9.12 -9.23 -3.31
CA THR A 435 -7.94 -10.12 -3.32
C THR A 435 -8.26 -11.54 -3.83
N LEU A 436 -7.20 -12.30 -4.13
CA LEU A 436 -7.24 -13.70 -4.58
C LEU A 436 -8.20 -13.93 -5.75
N ASN A 437 -9.19 -14.83 -5.59
CA ASN A 437 -10.18 -15.15 -6.61
C ASN A 437 -11.06 -13.94 -6.97
N GLY A 438 -11.12 -12.92 -6.11
CA GLY A 438 -11.81 -11.66 -6.34
C GLY A 438 -10.91 -10.51 -6.80
N THR A 439 -9.69 -10.78 -7.27
CA THR A 439 -8.80 -9.76 -7.87
C THR A 439 -9.56 -8.92 -8.90
N PHE A 440 -10.38 -9.56 -9.74
CA PHE A 440 -11.42 -8.90 -10.52
C PHE A 440 -12.59 -9.84 -10.82
N LEU A 441 -13.80 -9.42 -10.44
CA LEU A 441 -15.05 -10.09 -10.79
C LEU A 441 -15.94 -9.16 -11.60
N PHE A 442 -16.61 -9.72 -12.61
CA PHE A 442 -17.65 -8.99 -13.36
C PHE A 442 -18.96 -9.75 -13.37
N SER A 443 -20.06 -8.99 -13.44
CA SER A 443 -21.41 -9.48 -13.67
C SER A 443 -21.95 -8.94 -15.00
N ARG A 444 -22.86 -9.70 -15.61
CA ARG A 444 -23.61 -9.32 -16.83
C ARG A 444 -25.11 -9.36 -16.66
N ASP A 445 -25.59 -9.68 -15.46
CA ASP A 445 -26.99 -9.94 -15.14
C ASP A 445 -27.47 -9.11 -13.93
N GLY A 446 -26.77 -8.00 -13.65
CA GLY A 446 -27.09 -7.09 -12.56
C GLY A 446 -26.71 -7.63 -11.19
N GLY A 447 -25.71 -8.51 -11.10
CA GLY A 447 -25.15 -9.03 -9.87
C GLY A 447 -25.81 -10.33 -9.36
N GLN A 448 -26.56 -11.03 -10.22
CA GLN A 448 -27.08 -12.36 -9.89
C GLN A 448 -25.96 -13.41 -9.96
N THR A 449 -25.04 -13.25 -10.92
CA THR A 449 -23.81 -14.03 -11.03
C THR A 449 -22.59 -13.13 -11.19
N PHE A 450 -21.44 -13.61 -10.72
CA PHE A 450 -20.13 -12.97 -10.91
C PHE A 450 -19.15 -13.98 -11.49
N THR A 451 -18.39 -13.56 -12.50
CA THR A 451 -17.36 -14.36 -13.17
C THR A 451 -15.99 -13.72 -12.92
N PRO A 452 -14.98 -14.51 -12.49
CA PRO A 452 -13.63 -14.00 -12.30
C PRO A 452 -12.92 -13.73 -13.64
N SER A 453 -12.10 -12.69 -13.68
CA SER A 453 -11.21 -12.35 -14.80
C SER A 453 -9.85 -11.90 -14.29
N ASN A 454 -9.07 -12.87 -13.81
CA ASN A 454 -7.84 -12.62 -13.06
C ASN A 454 -6.55 -12.88 -13.88
N ASP A 455 -6.64 -13.40 -15.11
CA ASP A 455 -5.45 -13.70 -15.92
C ASP A 455 -4.61 -12.43 -16.15
N ARG A 456 -3.31 -12.53 -15.86
CA ARG A 456 -2.26 -11.50 -15.92
C ARG A 456 -2.38 -10.36 -14.93
N LEU A 457 -3.38 -10.36 -14.06
CA LEU A 457 -3.48 -9.37 -13.01
C LEU A 457 -2.56 -9.72 -11.84
N HIS A 458 -2.01 -8.70 -11.20
CA HIS A 458 -1.49 -8.84 -9.84
C HIS A 458 -2.67 -8.86 -8.85
N VAL A 459 -2.50 -9.53 -7.71
CA VAL A 459 -3.49 -9.59 -6.61
C VAL A 459 -3.64 -8.21 -5.93
N ASP A 460 -4.57 -8.12 -4.98
CA ASP A 460 -4.77 -6.95 -4.11
C ASP A 460 -5.23 -5.69 -4.86
N SER A 461 -6.41 -5.80 -5.48
CA SER A 461 -7.01 -4.74 -6.28
C SER A 461 -7.76 -3.72 -5.43
N HIS A 462 -7.32 -2.46 -5.53
CA HIS A 462 -7.87 -1.34 -4.75
C HIS A 462 -8.92 -0.52 -5.50
N MET A 463 -8.89 -0.57 -6.83
CA MET A 463 -9.75 0.27 -7.65
C MET A 463 -10.10 -0.36 -8.98
N VAL A 464 -11.25 0.06 -9.51
CA VAL A 464 -11.73 -0.25 -10.85
C VAL A 464 -12.48 0.95 -11.40
N GLY A 465 -12.27 1.29 -12.67
CA GLY A 465 -12.95 2.38 -13.37
C GLY A 465 -13.39 1.95 -14.76
N VAL A 466 -14.63 2.31 -15.14
CA VAL A 466 -15.20 2.05 -16.47
C VAL A 466 -15.23 3.36 -17.24
N ALA A 467 -14.68 3.38 -18.46
CA ALA A 467 -14.61 4.61 -19.25
C ALA A 467 -16.02 5.04 -19.72
N PRO A 468 -16.49 6.27 -19.41
CA PRO A 468 -17.85 6.68 -19.77
C PRO A 468 -18.10 6.77 -21.27
N SER A 469 -17.09 7.14 -22.05
CA SER A 469 -17.16 7.24 -23.52
C SER A 469 -17.12 5.90 -24.23
N ASN A 470 -16.62 4.84 -23.58
CA ASN A 470 -16.57 3.49 -24.12
C ASN A 470 -16.50 2.46 -22.98
N PRO A 471 -17.63 1.91 -22.53
CA PRO A 471 -17.67 0.99 -21.39
C PRO A 471 -16.98 -0.36 -21.61
N SER A 472 -16.53 -0.68 -22.84
CA SER A 472 -15.62 -1.80 -23.06
C SER A 472 -14.20 -1.52 -22.54
N VAL A 473 -13.84 -0.26 -22.32
CA VAL A 473 -12.56 0.13 -21.74
C VAL A 473 -12.68 0.22 -20.22
N ILE A 474 -11.90 -0.61 -19.52
CA ILE A 474 -11.85 -0.66 -18.06
C ILE A 474 -10.40 -0.53 -17.62
N TYR A 475 -10.17 0.21 -16.55
CA TYR A 475 -8.88 0.22 -15.84
C TYR A 475 -9.06 -0.37 -14.45
N THR A 476 -8.11 -1.18 -14.02
CA THR A 476 -8.04 -1.70 -12.65
C THR A 476 -6.63 -1.45 -12.10
N GLY A 477 -6.57 -1.13 -10.81
CA GLY A 477 -5.33 -0.85 -10.09
C GLY A 477 -5.18 -1.74 -8.86
N ASN A 478 -3.97 -2.22 -8.64
CA ASN A 478 -3.62 -3.15 -7.56
C ASN A 478 -2.15 -2.90 -7.11
N ASP A 479 -1.61 -3.77 -6.27
CA ASP A 479 -0.27 -3.62 -5.69
C ASP A 479 0.88 -3.78 -6.72
N GLY A 480 0.59 -4.32 -7.89
CA GLY A 480 1.51 -4.42 -9.03
C GLY A 480 1.34 -3.31 -10.09
N GLY A 481 0.47 -2.32 -9.90
CA GLY A 481 0.32 -1.19 -10.84
C GLY A 481 -1.05 -1.09 -11.50
N VAL A 482 -1.08 -0.88 -12.82
CA VAL A 482 -2.31 -0.61 -13.58
C VAL A 482 -2.48 -1.54 -14.78
N TRP A 483 -3.71 -1.99 -15.00
CA TRP A 483 -4.12 -2.82 -16.15
C TRP A 483 -5.28 -2.16 -16.88
N GLN A 484 -5.37 -2.46 -18.17
CA GLN A 484 -6.45 -2.01 -19.05
C GLN A 484 -7.08 -3.22 -19.73
N SER A 485 -8.41 -3.22 -19.80
CA SER A 485 -9.19 -4.08 -20.68
C SER A 485 -9.85 -3.24 -21.76
N THR A 486 -10.04 -3.82 -22.95
CA THR A 486 -10.79 -3.22 -24.08
C THR A 486 -12.01 -4.05 -24.48
N ASP A 487 -12.36 -5.06 -23.68
CA ASP A 487 -13.46 -6.01 -23.91
C ASP A 487 -14.34 -6.18 -22.65
N ALA A 488 -14.49 -5.08 -21.90
CA ALA A 488 -15.30 -4.98 -20.68
C ALA A 488 -14.82 -5.87 -19.53
N GLY A 489 -13.51 -6.06 -19.39
CA GLY A 489 -12.90 -6.84 -18.30
C GLY A 489 -12.85 -8.34 -18.56
N VAL A 490 -12.98 -8.79 -19.82
CA VAL A 490 -12.82 -10.21 -20.19
C VAL A 490 -11.35 -10.58 -20.34
N THR A 491 -10.53 -9.69 -20.90
CA THR A 491 -9.08 -9.83 -21.00
C THR A 491 -8.33 -8.54 -20.66
N TRP A 492 -7.06 -8.69 -20.31
CA TRP A 492 -6.19 -7.60 -19.86
C TRP A 492 -4.93 -7.44 -20.74
N LEU A 493 -4.64 -6.18 -21.07
CA LEU A 493 -3.40 -5.76 -21.74
C LEU A 493 -2.22 -5.78 -20.75
N ARG A 494 -1.02 -6.08 -21.27
CA ARG A 494 0.18 -6.34 -20.45
C ARG A 494 1.14 -5.15 -20.32
N ASP A 495 1.04 -4.17 -21.21
CA ASP A 495 2.05 -3.13 -21.47
C ASP A 495 1.71 -1.77 -20.83
N ARG A 496 0.80 -1.76 -19.84
CA ARG A 496 0.36 -0.56 -19.13
C ARG A 496 1.32 -0.13 -18.02
N ASN A 497 2.03 -1.09 -17.43
CA ASN A 497 3.22 -0.84 -16.63
C ASN A 497 4.42 -0.80 -17.57
N ASN A 498 5.00 0.38 -17.78
CA ASN A 498 6.10 0.60 -18.72
C ASN A 498 7.10 1.62 -18.16
N SER A 499 8.14 1.97 -18.93
CA SER A 499 9.25 2.81 -18.47
C SER A 499 8.90 4.25 -18.10
N THR A 500 7.68 4.69 -18.43
CA THR A 500 7.19 6.02 -18.05
C THR A 500 6.34 5.99 -16.76
N PHE A 501 6.10 4.80 -16.19
CA PHE A 501 5.37 4.59 -14.95
C PHE A 501 6.31 4.07 -13.84
N SER A 502 6.39 4.78 -12.73
CA SER A 502 7.41 4.54 -11.68
C SER A 502 6.78 4.60 -10.29
N ALA A 503 5.92 3.63 -9.98
CA ALA A 503 5.21 3.54 -8.71
C ALA A 503 5.81 2.51 -7.74
N THR A 504 6.86 1.79 -8.13
CA THR A 504 7.49 0.74 -7.30
C THR A 504 7.99 1.28 -5.97
N GLN A 505 7.62 0.61 -4.87
CA GLN A 505 7.97 0.98 -3.50
C GLN A 505 9.08 0.08 -2.96
N PHE A 506 10.30 0.62 -2.85
CA PHE A 506 11.42 -0.06 -2.21
C PHE A 506 11.39 0.16 -0.70
N GLN A 507 11.52 -0.93 0.06
CA GLN A 507 11.66 -0.88 1.51
C GLN A 507 13.12 -0.65 1.93
N SER A 508 14.05 -1.22 1.15
CA SER A 508 15.49 -1.12 1.37
C SER A 508 16.26 -1.44 0.10
N ILE A 509 17.48 -0.90 -0.02
CA ILE A 509 18.40 -1.13 -1.12
C ILE A 509 19.81 -1.30 -0.55
N ALA A 510 20.57 -2.25 -1.09
CA ALA A 510 21.99 -2.41 -0.89
C ALA A 510 22.75 -2.28 -2.21
N VAL A 511 23.95 -1.70 -2.13
CA VAL A 511 24.85 -1.48 -3.28
C VAL A 511 26.16 -2.23 -3.03
N HIS A 512 26.70 -2.84 -4.08
CA HIS A 512 28.00 -3.50 -4.03
C HIS A 512 29.12 -2.49 -3.71
N PRO A 513 30.13 -2.85 -2.89
CA PRO A 513 31.14 -1.90 -2.41
C PRO A 513 31.99 -1.25 -3.50
N THR A 514 32.12 -1.88 -4.67
CA THR A 514 32.96 -1.39 -5.78
C THR A 514 32.27 -1.32 -7.14
N ASP A 515 31.01 -1.78 -7.25
CA ASP A 515 30.27 -1.75 -8.52
C ASP A 515 28.89 -1.10 -8.32
N PRO A 516 28.69 0.17 -8.70
CA PRO A 516 27.42 0.85 -8.52
C PRO A 516 26.30 0.30 -9.41
N ASN A 517 26.60 -0.56 -10.41
CA ASN A 517 25.60 -1.24 -11.21
C ASN A 517 25.19 -2.60 -10.63
N PHE A 518 25.69 -2.97 -9.45
CA PHE A 518 25.29 -4.17 -8.73
C PHE A 518 24.54 -3.74 -7.46
N SER A 519 23.21 -3.84 -7.47
CA SER A 519 22.37 -3.43 -6.33
C SER A 519 21.16 -4.33 -6.17
N ILE A 520 20.79 -4.66 -4.94
CA ILE A 520 19.61 -5.47 -4.62
C ILE A 520 18.69 -4.69 -3.69
N GLY A 521 17.37 -4.82 -3.86
CA GLY A 521 16.41 -4.17 -3.00
C GLY A 521 15.09 -4.91 -2.92
N GLY A 522 14.48 -4.90 -1.74
CA GLY A 522 13.16 -5.47 -1.49
C GLY A 522 12.07 -4.47 -1.83
N THR A 523 11.01 -4.96 -2.49
CA THR A 523 9.83 -4.16 -2.84
C THR A 523 8.57 -4.74 -2.21
N GLN A 524 7.61 -3.86 -1.91
CA GLN A 524 6.27 -4.28 -1.49
C GLN A 524 5.61 -5.13 -2.58
N ASP A 525 5.13 -6.33 -2.21
CA ASP A 525 4.36 -7.30 -3.02
C ASP A 525 4.97 -7.75 -4.37
N ASN A 526 6.07 -7.12 -4.79
CA ASN A 526 6.70 -7.28 -6.10
C ASN A 526 8.10 -7.91 -5.98
N GLY A 527 8.39 -8.55 -4.84
CA GLY A 527 9.56 -9.37 -4.61
C GLY A 527 10.85 -8.61 -4.30
N THR A 528 11.95 -9.36 -4.34
CA THR A 528 13.30 -8.79 -4.25
C THR A 528 13.84 -8.59 -5.66
N ASN A 529 14.38 -7.41 -5.94
CA ASN A 529 14.82 -6.98 -7.27
C ASN A 529 16.33 -6.72 -7.27
N PHE A 530 17.01 -7.16 -8.33
CA PHE A 530 18.46 -7.09 -8.51
C PHE A 530 18.79 -6.31 -9.79
N PHE A 531 19.44 -5.16 -9.62
CA PHE A 531 20.14 -4.43 -10.67
C PHE A 531 21.51 -5.07 -10.89
N ARG A 532 21.68 -5.70 -12.04
CA ARG A 532 22.90 -6.45 -12.39
C ARG A 532 23.94 -5.55 -13.06
N PRO A 533 25.24 -5.90 -13.04
CA PRO A 533 26.32 -5.13 -13.66
C PRO A 533 26.10 -4.78 -15.15
N ASN A 534 25.32 -5.58 -15.87
CA ASN A 534 24.91 -5.33 -17.25
C ASN A 534 23.78 -4.27 -17.39
N ARG A 535 23.41 -3.61 -16.28
CA ARG A 535 22.41 -2.54 -16.18
C ARG A 535 20.98 -3.00 -16.46
N THR A 536 20.67 -4.25 -16.14
CA THR A 536 19.32 -4.80 -16.24
C THR A 536 18.76 -5.17 -14.88
N TRP A 537 17.46 -4.93 -14.69
CA TRP A 537 16.74 -5.35 -13.50
C TRP A 537 16.17 -6.75 -13.66
N HIS A 538 16.28 -7.54 -12.61
CA HIS A 538 15.72 -8.87 -12.51
C HIS A 538 15.07 -9.05 -11.14
N ARG A 539 13.83 -9.54 -11.10
CA ARG A 539 13.28 -10.10 -9.86
C ARG A 539 14.04 -11.38 -9.55
N VAL A 540 14.50 -11.52 -8.32
CA VAL A 540 15.32 -12.64 -7.86
C VAL A 540 14.65 -13.45 -6.77
N ASP A 541 13.58 -12.96 -6.16
CA ASP A 541 12.69 -13.73 -5.30
C ASP A 541 11.27 -13.14 -5.30
N PHE A 542 10.25 -13.95 -4.97
CA PHE A 542 8.82 -13.58 -4.97
C PHE A 542 8.33 -13.10 -3.60
N GLY A 543 7.08 -12.64 -3.55
CA GLY A 543 6.42 -12.17 -2.33
C GLY A 543 6.87 -10.78 -1.91
N ASP A 544 6.87 -10.54 -0.60
CA ASP A 544 7.27 -9.27 0.00
C ASP A 544 8.78 -9.22 0.24
N GLY A 545 9.46 -8.32 -0.48
CA GLY A 545 10.89 -8.06 -0.29
C GLY A 545 11.12 -6.97 0.75
N GLY A 546 11.83 -7.29 1.84
CA GLY A 546 12.16 -6.32 2.89
C GLY A 546 13.58 -5.74 2.81
N TYR A 547 14.32 -5.84 3.93
CA TYR A 547 15.70 -5.36 4.00
C TYR A 547 16.60 -6.18 3.08
N ALA A 548 17.56 -5.53 2.41
CA ALA A 548 18.52 -6.21 1.54
C ALA A 548 19.95 -5.84 1.92
N LEU A 549 20.90 -6.78 1.78
CA LEU A 549 22.31 -6.59 2.11
C LEU A 549 23.22 -7.26 1.07
N ILE A 550 24.37 -6.64 0.80
CA ILE A 550 25.45 -7.18 -0.04
C ILE A 550 26.73 -7.23 0.79
N ASP A 551 27.49 -8.33 0.70
CA ASP A 551 28.83 -8.47 1.29
C ASP A 551 29.72 -7.26 0.95
N GLN A 552 30.15 -6.55 1.99
CA GLN A 552 30.94 -5.32 1.86
C GLN A 552 32.43 -5.62 1.66
N ASN A 553 32.85 -6.89 1.71
CA ASN A 553 34.20 -7.34 1.34
C ASN A 553 34.28 -7.88 -0.09
N ALA A 554 33.18 -7.87 -0.85
CA ALA A 554 33.15 -8.39 -2.21
C ALA A 554 34.11 -7.60 -3.12
N THR A 555 35.00 -8.32 -3.81
CA THR A 555 35.99 -7.76 -4.74
C THR A 555 35.66 -8.04 -6.20
N ASN A 556 34.61 -8.83 -6.45
CA ASN A 556 34.12 -9.23 -7.76
C ASN A 556 32.60 -9.38 -7.71
N THR A 557 31.98 -9.55 -8.87
CA THR A 557 30.51 -9.67 -9.02
C THR A 557 30.03 -11.11 -9.20
N GLU A 558 30.88 -12.13 -8.98
CA GLU A 558 30.54 -13.54 -9.23
C GLU A 558 30.23 -14.29 -7.93
N ASN A 559 31.14 -14.21 -6.96
CA ASN A 559 31.03 -14.89 -5.66
C ASN A 559 30.62 -13.90 -4.58
N VAL A 560 29.45 -13.29 -4.77
CA VAL A 560 28.90 -12.28 -3.86
C VAL A 560 27.89 -12.93 -2.93
N THR A 561 28.11 -12.77 -1.62
CA THR A 561 27.09 -13.12 -0.63
C THR A 561 26.05 -12.00 -0.55
N MET A 562 24.77 -12.36 -0.69
CA MET A 562 23.64 -11.44 -0.65
C MET A 562 22.57 -11.95 0.31
N TYR A 563 21.83 -11.03 0.90
CA TYR A 563 20.74 -11.31 1.84
C TYR A 563 19.53 -10.48 1.51
N HIS A 564 18.34 -11.00 1.80
CA HIS A 564 17.16 -10.17 1.99
C HIS A 564 16.21 -10.76 3.03
N THR A 565 15.39 -9.94 3.67
CA THR A 565 14.26 -10.44 4.47
C THR A 565 13.04 -10.68 3.61
N TYR A 566 12.22 -11.62 4.07
CA TYR A 566 10.83 -11.77 3.65
C TYR A 566 9.93 -10.88 4.50
N PHE A 567 8.61 -10.96 4.29
CA PHE A 567 7.70 -10.65 5.38
C PHE A 567 7.99 -11.58 6.56
N ASN A 568 7.91 -11.05 7.78
CA ASN A 568 8.14 -11.79 9.02
C ASN A 568 6.92 -11.63 9.93
N ILE A 569 6.51 -12.73 10.57
CA ILE A 569 5.33 -12.79 11.42
C ILE A 569 5.66 -13.65 12.64
N THR A 570 5.47 -13.08 13.83
CA THR A 570 5.59 -13.80 15.10
C THR A 570 4.72 -15.04 15.14
N GLY A 571 5.31 -16.17 15.52
CA GLY A 571 4.65 -17.48 15.59
C GLY A 571 4.52 -18.22 14.25
N VAL A 572 4.87 -17.59 13.13
CA VAL A 572 4.63 -18.13 11.78
C VAL A 572 5.91 -18.26 10.96
N LEU A 573 6.67 -17.18 10.78
CA LEU A 573 7.92 -17.19 10.01
C LEU A 573 8.82 -16.03 10.46
N ILE A 574 10.04 -16.33 10.89
CA ILE A 574 11.04 -15.31 11.22
C ILE A 574 12.41 -15.72 10.64
N GLY A 575 12.95 -14.92 9.72
CA GLY A 575 14.24 -15.17 9.09
C GLY A 575 14.53 -14.32 7.85
N PHE A 576 15.52 -14.76 7.09
CA PHE A 576 15.99 -14.10 5.87
C PHE A 576 16.49 -15.12 4.84
N GLY A 577 16.44 -14.74 3.56
CA GLY A 577 17.02 -15.48 2.44
C GLY A 577 18.49 -15.13 2.26
N ARG A 578 19.30 -16.11 1.82
CA ARG A 578 20.71 -15.92 1.50
C ARG A 578 21.15 -16.70 0.27
N VAL A 579 22.00 -16.09 -0.53
CA VAL A 579 22.82 -16.74 -1.57
C VAL A 579 24.30 -16.36 -1.40
N LEU A 580 25.19 -17.22 -1.86
CA LEU A 580 26.66 -17.04 -1.84
C LEU A 580 27.24 -16.71 -3.23
N LYS A 581 26.45 -16.86 -4.29
CA LYS A 581 26.85 -16.64 -5.69
C LYS A 581 25.83 -15.80 -6.42
N THR A 582 26.30 -14.88 -7.25
CA THR A 582 25.44 -14.02 -8.07
C THR A 582 24.59 -14.82 -9.05
N SER A 583 25.12 -15.92 -9.60
CA SER A 583 24.38 -16.82 -10.49
C SER A 583 23.21 -17.53 -9.80
N CYS A 584 23.23 -17.60 -8.45
CA CYS A 584 22.18 -18.20 -7.63
C CYS A 584 21.16 -17.18 -7.12
N ALA A 585 21.35 -15.87 -7.38
CA ALA A 585 20.32 -14.87 -7.12
C ALA A 585 19.21 -14.97 -8.17
N THR A 586 18.41 -16.03 -8.03
CA THR A 586 17.27 -16.38 -8.86
C THR A 586 16.21 -17.03 -7.97
N GLU A 587 14.97 -16.99 -8.42
CA GLU A 587 13.83 -17.49 -7.67
C GLU A 587 14.01 -18.95 -7.21
N GLY A 588 13.65 -19.23 -5.95
CA GLY A 588 13.76 -20.56 -5.35
C GLY A 588 15.18 -21.03 -5.02
N GLN A 589 16.21 -20.23 -5.31
CA GLN A 589 17.61 -20.57 -5.00
C GLN A 589 18.15 -19.88 -3.73
N TRP A 590 17.32 -19.10 -3.04
CA TRP A 590 17.67 -18.47 -1.78
C TRP A 590 17.50 -19.45 -0.62
N SER A 591 18.57 -19.73 0.10
CA SER A 591 18.49 -20.51 1.33
C SER A 591 17.82 -19.71 2.44
N PHE A 592 16.75 -20.24 3.01
CA PHE A 592 16.08 -19.65 4.16
C PHE A 592 16.88 -19.93 5.44
N LYS A 593 17.20 -18.86 6.18
CA LYS A 593 17.90 -18.89 7.46
C LYS A 593 17.00 -18.27 8.53
N GLY A 594 16.42 -19.10 9.39
CA GLY A 594 15.44 -18.63 10.36
C GLY A 594 14.70 -19.75 11.07
N ASN A 595 13.45 -19.50 11.40
CA ASN A 595 12.50 -20.46 11.95
C ASN A 595 11.12 -20.25 11.31
N SER A 596 10.36 -21.33 11.13
CA SER A 596 9.03 -21.31 10.52
C SER A 596 8.12 -22.33 11.20
N SER A 597 6.83 -22.03 11.27
CA SER A 597 5.80 -23.02 11.62
C SER A 597 5.59 -24.06 10.52
N ASP A 598 6.02 -23.76 9.28
CA ASP A 598 6.03 -24.73 8.19
C ASP A 598 7.39 -25.44 8.13
N PRO A 599 7.44 -26.77 8.35
CA PRO A 599 8.68 -27.54 8.31
C PRO A 599 9.41 -27.47 6.95
N ALA A 600 8.71 -27.21 5.84
CA ALA A 600 9.30 -27.15 4.51
C ALA A 600 10.28 -25.96 4.35
N ASP A 601 9.99 -24.83 5.01
CA ASP A 601 10.82 -23.63 4.94
C ASP A 601 12.19 -23.83 5.60
N VAL A 602 12.29 -24.77 6.55
CA VAL A 602 13.50 -25.03 7.35
C VAL A 602 14.10 -26.42 7.09
N ASP A 603 13.67 -27.10 6.02
CA ASP A 603 14.12 -28.44 5.67
C ASP A 603 15.59 -28.44 5.16
N PRO A 604 16.55 -28.98 5.92
CA PRO A 604 17.95 -28.97 5.52
C PRO A 604 18.27 -29.91 4.35
N THR A 605 17.32 -30.74 3.90
CA THR A 605 17.50 -31.58 2.71
C THR A 605 17.31 -30.80 1.41
N VAL A 606 16.72 -29.60 1.47
CA VAL A 606 16.64 -28.69 0.33
C VAL A 606 18.01 -28.04 0.12
N VAL A 607 18.67 -28.40 -0.97
CA VAL A 607 20.00 -27.88 -1.37
C VAL A 607 19.84 -26.91 -2.54
N HIS A 608 20.42 -25.73 -2.43
CA HIS A 608 20.40 -24.68 -3.45
C HIS A 608 21.64 -24.73 -4.35
N CYS A 609 21.62 -24.00 -5.48
CA CYS A 609 22.68 -24.06 -6.49
C CYS A 609 24.08 -23.62 -6.02
N ASP A 610 24.19 -22.93 -4.88
CA ASP A 610 25.46 -22.56 -4.27
C ASP A 610 25.94 -23.55 -3.19
N GLY A 611 25.22 -24.66 -3.01
CA GLY A 611 25.50 -25.72 -2.04
C GLY A 611 24.99 -25.42 -0.63
N THR A 612 24.31 -24.30 -0.42
CA THR A 612 23.67 -24.00 0.87
C THR A 612 22.35 -24.75 1.02
N THR A 613 21.87 -24.86 2.26
CA THR A 613 20.58 -25.48 2.58
C THR A 613 19.70 -24.53 3.39
N ASN A 614 18.39 -24.76 3.37
CA ASN A 614 17.50 -24.20 4.38
C ASN A 614 17.91 -24.69 5.78
N GLY A 615 17.50 -23.95 6.82
CA GLY A 615 17.63 -24.49 8.16
C GLY A 615 17.44 -23.52 9.29
N LEU A 616 17.25 -24.11 10.47
CA LEU A 616 17.26 -23.42 11.74
C LEU A 616 18.62 -22.76 11.98
N ASN A 617 18.59 -21.47 12.31
CA ASN A 617 19.81 -20.71 12.60
C ASN A 617 19.86 -20.15 14.03
N GLY A 618 18.89 -20.45 14.89
CA GLY A 618 18.86 -19.98 16.29
C GLY A 618 17.94 -18.78 16.54
N ILE A 619 17.33 -18.20 15.51
CA ILE A 619 16.26 -17.21 15.68
C ILE A 619 15.00 -17.89 16.27
N SER A 620 14.39 -17.23 17.25
CA SER A 620 13.18 -17.71 17.92
C SER A 620 11.94 -17.31 17.12
N LEU A 621 11.03 -18.27 16.88
CA LEU A 621 9.75 -18.02 16.20
C LEU A 621 8.77 -17.20 17.05
N ASN A 622 9.00 -17.13 18.37
CA ASN A 622 8.11 -16.46 19.32
C ASN A 622 8.48 -15.01 19.59
N ASP A 623 9.56 -14.50 19.01
CA ASP A 623 9.98 -13.13 19.24
C ASP A 623 9.04 -12.15 18.52
N ALA A 624 8.80 -10.99 19.12
CA ALA A 624 8.11 -9.92 18.40
C ALA A 624 8.98 -9.43 17.25
N VAL A 625 8.42 -9.29 16.05
CA VAL A 625 9.17 -8.93 14.84
C VAL A 625 8.38 -7.96 13.96
N ASN A 626 9.09 -7.13 13.22
CA ASN A 626 8.50 -6.29 12.18
C ASN A 626 8.23 -7.09 10.90
N PHE A 627 7.18 -6.73 10.17
CA PHE A 627 6.87 -7.32 8.86
C PHE A 627 8.09 -7.28 7.94
N TYR A 628 8.74 -6.12 7.79
CA TYR A 628 10.08 -6.01 7.24
C TYR A 628 11.10 -5.90 8.35
N ALA A 629 11.64 -7.04 8.80
CA ALA A 629 12.60 -7.08 9.89
C ALA A 629 13.94 -6.41 9.48
N PRO A 630 14.52 -5.55 10.31
CA PRO A 630 15.78 -4.88 9.98
C PRO A 630 16.96 -5.84 10.03
N MET A 631 17.89 -5.65 9.08
CA MET A 631 19.17 -6.32 9.04
C MET A 631 20.31 -5.33 8.83
N ALA A 632 21.50 -5.65 9.33
CA ALA A 632 22.70 -4.85 9.12
C ALA A 632 23.95 -5.74 8.98
N LEU A 633 24.98 -5.20 8.33
CA LEU A 633 26.31 -5.80 8.27
C LEU A 633 27.28 -5.05 9.18
N GLY A 634 28.02 -5.81 9.98
CA GLY A 634 29.15 -5.34 10.78
C GLY A 634 30.52 -5.56 10.10
N PRO A 635 31.61 -5.17 10.77
CA PRO A 635 32.95 -5.20 10.21
C PRO A 635 33.55 -6.61 10.11
N GLY A 636 34.58 -6.79 9.28
CA GLY A 636 35.36 -8.03 9.16
C GLY A 636 34.99 -8.88 7.94
N ASN A 637 35.73 -9.98 7.73
CA ASN A 637 35.60 -10.87 6.59
C ASN A 637 35.49 -12.34 7.05
N PRO A 638 34.31 -12.99 6.95
CA PRO A 638 33.07 -12.42 6.42
C PRO A 638 32.51 -11.29 7.30
N ASN A 639 31.66 -10.43 6.72
CA ASN A 639 30.90 -9.47 7.51
C ASN A 639 30.09 -10.21 8.58
N LYS A 640 29.98 -9.62 9.76
CA LYS A 640 29.01 -10.10 10.75
C LYS A 640 27.63 -9.69 10.29
N VAL A 641 26.65 -10.58 10.43
CA VAL A 641 25.26 -10.33 10.05
C VAL A 641 24.44 -10.09 11.31
N TYR A 642 23.61 -9.05 11.30
CA TYR A 642 22.70 -8.71 12.39
C TYR A 642 21.25 -8.79 11.92
N PHE A 643 20.36 -9.24 12.82
CA PHE A 643 18.92 -9.34 12.57
C PHE A 643 18.16 -8.88 13.82
N GLY A 644 17.12 -8.06 13.63
CA GLY A 644 16.33 -7.47 14.71
C GLY A 644 14.97 -8.14 14.89
N THR A 645 14.71 -8.61 16.11
CA THR A 645 13.39 -8.98 16.64
C THR A 645 13.04 -8.02 17.78
N ASP A 646 12.48 -8.46 18.91
CA ASP A 646 12.54 -7.72 20.19
C ASP A 646 13.92 -7.81 20.87
N LYS A 647 14.85 -8.54 20.23
CA LYS A 647 16.26 -8.68 20.58
C LYS A 647 17.12 -8.41 19.34
N LEU A 648 18.43 -8.30 19.55
CA LEU A 648 19.43 -8.26 18.50
C LEU A 648 20.13 -9.61 18.40
N TYR A 649 20.07 -10.20 17.21
CA TYR A 649 20.84 -11.40 16.86
C TYR A 649 22.08 -11.03 16.06
N ARG A 650 23.14 -11.84 16.17
CA ARG A 650 24.42 -11.68 15.47
C ARG A 650 24.93 -13.02 14.95
N SER A 651 25.51 -13.02 13.76
CA SER A 651 26.23 -14.16 13.19
C SER A 651 27.63 -13.78 12.73
N THR A 652 28.60 -14.67 12.94
CA THR A 652 29.95 -14.60 12.38
C THR A 652 30.17 -15.55 11.20
N ASN A 653 29.17 -16.37 10.86
CA ASN A 653 29.21 -17.39 9.82
C ASN A 653 28.11 -17.15 8.78
N LYS A 654 27.99 -15.90 8.33
CA LYS A 654 27.07 -15.51 7.23
C LYS A 654 25.60 -15.89 7.49
N GLY A 655 25.16 -15.97 8.74
CA GLY A 655 23.77 -16.27 9.10
C GLY A 655 23.42 -17.75 9.31
N ASP A 656 24.38 -18.67 9.18
CA ASP A 656 24.13 -20.10 9.46
C ASP A 656 23.85 -20.35 10.95
N THR A 657 24.44 -19.52 11.83
CA THR A 657 24.14 -19.50 13.26
C THR A 657 24.04 -18.06 13.74
N MET A 658 22.92 -17.73 14.36
CA MET A 658 22.56 -16.45 14.94
C MET A 658 22.54 -16.61 16.47
N THR A 659 23.32 -15.80 17.18
CA THR A 659 23.34 -15.76 18.64
C THR A 659 22.74 -14.45 19.12
N VAL A 660 21.99 -14.51 20.21
CA VAL A 660 21.45 -13.31 20.86
C VAL A 660 22.60 -12.52 21.48
N VAL A 661 22.65 -11.22 21.19
CA VAL A 661 23.68 -10.29 21.68
C VAL A 661 23.10 -9.06 22.39
N SER A 662 21.84 -9.16 22.83
CA SER A 662 21.16 -8.17 23.66
C SER A 662 20.20 -8.83 24.63
N GLN A 663 19.68 -8.06 25.57
CA GLN A 663 18.42 -8.36 26.24
C GLN A 663 17.23 -8.26 25.28
N VAL A 664 16.05 -8.70 25.73
CA VAL A 664 14.78 -8.19 25.18
C VAL A 664 14.71 -6.70 25.48
N PHE A 665 14.67 -5.86 24.45
CA PHE A 665 14.75 -4.40 24.64
C PHE A 665 13.48 -3.84 25.28
N ALA A 666 12.32 -4.30 24.81
CA ALA A 666 11.01 -4.01 25.39
C ALA A 666 10.03 -5.10 24.98
N ALA A 667 9.25 -5.63 25.94
CA ALA A 667 8.34 -6.74 25.68
C ALA A 667 7.30 -6.37 24.60
N GLY A 668 7.19 -7.20 23.57
CA GLY A 668 6.24 -7.01 22.47
C GLY A 668 6.57 -5.86 21.51
N VAL A 669 7.74 -5.22 21.64
CA VAL A 669 8.15 -4.11 20.77
C VAL A 669 9.31 -4.54 19.88
N PRO A 670 9.08 -4.68 18.57
CA PRO A 670 10.15 -5.00 17.63
C PRO A 670 11.20 -3.89 17.49
N VAL A 671 12.43 -4.31 17.17
CA VAL A 671 13.50 -3.49 16.62
C VAL A 671 13.07 -3.00 15.24
N SER A 672 13.18 -1.69 15.03
CA SER A 672 12.84 -1.02 13.77
C SER A 672 14.06 -0.77 12.89
N ASP A 673 15.24 -0.57 13.48
CA ASP A 673 16.47 -0.28 12.75
C ASP A 673 17.73 -0.65 13.54
N ILE A 674 18.83 -0.96 12.84
CA ILE A 674 20.10 -1.43 13.40
C ILE A 674 21.27 -0.64 12.77
N GLY A 675 22.05 0.03 13.62
CA GLY A 675 23.29 0.69 13.24
C GLY A 675 24.51 0.00 13.84
N ILE A 676 25.47 -0.39 13.00
CA ILE A 676 26.72 -1.04 13.42
C ILE A 676 27.91 -0.18 12.99
N SER A 677 28.90 -0.01 13.87
CA SER A 677 30.14 0.68 13.49
C SER A 677 30.91 -0.11 12.43
N LYS A 678 31.38 0.57 11.38
CA LYS A 678 32.16 -0.04 10.29
C LYS A 678 33.56 -0.49 10.69
N THR A 679 34.06 -0.07 11.85
CA THR A 679 35.44 -0.34 12.29
C THR A 679 35.49 -1.11 13.61
N ASN A 680 34.42 -1.10 14.40
CA ASN A 680 34.38 -1.77 15.69
C ASN A 680 33.06 -2.51 15.91
N ASP A 681 33.09 -3.84 15.83
CA ASP A 681 31.93 -4.73 16.04
C ASP A 681 31.28 -4.57 17.41
N ALA A 682 32.02 -4.01 18.37
CA ALA A 682 31.54 -3.76 19.72
C ALA A 682 30.62 -2.54 19.84
N VAL A 683 30.62 -1.65 18.84
CA VAL A 683 29.86 -0.41 18.85
C VAL A 683 28.59 -0.57 18.01
N ARG A 684 27.44 -0.52 18.67
CA ARG A 684 26.13 -0.81 18.08
C ARG A 684 25.08 0.15 18.62
N ILE A 685 24.13 0.51 17.77
CA ILE A 685 22.93 1.28 18.10
C ILE A 685 21.71 0.57 17.51
N VAL A 686 20.61 0.56 18.23
CA VAL A 686 19.37 -0.13 17.86
C VAL A 686 18.20 0.80 18.15
N GLY A 687 17.32 0.97 17.18
CA GLY A 687 16.06 1.71 17.32
C GLY A 687 14.86 0.77 17.41
N LEU A 688 13.82 1.16 18.14
CA LEU A 688 12.58 0.39 18.30
C LEU A 688 11.36 1.09 17.71
N ASN A 689 10.28 0.31 17.47
CA ASN A 689 8.99 0.82 17.00
C ASN A 689 8.36 1.89 17.91
N ASN A 690 8.67 1.87 19.21
CA ASN A 690 8.14 2.83 20.19
C ASN A 690 9.07 4.04 20.40
N GLY A 691 10.10 4.21 19.57
CA GLY A 691 11.03 5.35 19.63
C GLY A 691 12.14 5.25 20.65
N LYS A 692 12.27 4.11 21.33
CA LYS A 692 13.45 3.86 22.15
C LYS A 692 14.69 3.57 21.32
N VAL A 693 15.84 3.99 21.83
CA VAL A 693 17.17 3.80 21.27
C VAL A 693 18.06 3.13 22.30
N PHE A 694 18.69 2.02 21.93
CA PHE A 694 19.65 1.29 22.75
C PHE A 694 21.02 1.31 22.10
N ALA A 695 22.08 1.39 22.90
CA ALA A 695 23.45 1.36 22.39
C ALA A 695 24.44 0.60 23.28
N THR A 696 25.56 0.21 22.70
CA THR A 696 26.72 -0.34 23.41
C THR A 696 28.00 0.04 22.70
N ILE A 697 29.10 0.18 23.46
CA ILE A 697 30.47 0.28 22.91
C ILE A 697 31.37 -0.89 23.29
N THR A 698 30.92 -1.77 24.18
CA THR A 698 31.70 -2.90 24.70
C THR A 698 31.37 -4.21 24.01
N GLY A 699 30.40 -4.18 23.09
CA GLY A 699 30.08 -5.30 22.19
C GLY A 699 29.34 -6.45 22.82
N GLY A 700 29.08 -6.35 24.12
CA GLY A 700 28.50 -7.36 24.98
C GLY A 700 29.12 -8.73 24.79
N ALA A 701 29.93 -9.17 25.78
CA ALA A 701 29.99 -10.60 26.05
C ALA A 701 28.55 -11.09 26.17
N THR A 702 28.20 -12.22 25.54
CA THR A 702 26.89 -12.87 25.65
C THR A 702 26.31 -12.66 27.06
N ALA A 703 25.28 -11.81 27.17
CA ALA A 703 24.63 -11.25 28.38
C ALA A 703 24.99 -9.82 28.87
N ALA A 704 25.81 -9.01 28.18
CA ALA A 704 25.90 -7.58 28.51
C ALA A 704 24.73 -6.81 27.88
N ASN A 705 23.87 -6.26 28.73
CA ASN A 705 22.71 -5.50 28.28
C ASN A 705 23.16 -4.24 27.52
N MET A 706 22.62 -4.02 26.33
CA MET A 706 22.72 -2.72 25.67
C MET A 706 22.03 -1.67 26.55
N THR A 707 22.62 -0.49 26.66
CA THR A 707 22.09 0.59 27.51
C THR A 707 20.95 1.29 26.77
N ASP A 708 19.84 1.55 27.46
CA ASP A 708 18.81 2.46 26.97
C ASP A 708 19.43 3.88 26.93
N VAL A 709 19.68 4.37 25.73
CA VAL A 709 20.25 5.72 25.48
C VAL A 709 19.19 6.66 24.90
N THR A 710 17.91 6.25 24.96
CA THR A 710 16.78 7.14 24.81
C THR A 710 16.89 8.14 25.96
N PHE A 711 17.07 9.43 25.71
CA PHE A 711 16.99 10.38 26.82
C PHE A 711 16.26 11.69 26.54
N VAL A 712 15.50 12.00 27.59
CA VAL A 712 14.76 13.20 27.96
C VAL A 712 15.74 14.14 28.68
N GLY A 713 16.28 15.14 27.98
CA GLY A 713 17.08 16.19 28.62
C GLY A 713 16.20 17.19 29.35
N THR A 714 16.61 17.65 30.53
CA THR A 714 15.89 18.67 31.30
C THR A 714 16.08 20.07 30.67
N PRO A 715 15.00 20.86 30.54
CA PRO A 715 13.65 20.45 30.87
C PRO A 715 13.08 19.54 29.77
N THR A 716 12.47 18.47 30.26
CA THR A 716 12.15 17.17 29.69
C THR A 716 11.42 17.13 28.34
N THR A 717 11.98 17.70 27.27
CA THR A 717 11.32 17.76 25.94
C THR A 717 12.34 17.68 24.80
N GLY A 718 12.15 16.77 23.83
CA GLY A 718 13.06 16.70 22.68
C GLY A 718 12.80 15.55 21.71
N MET A 719 13.27 14.33 22.04
CA MET A 719 13.15 13.18 21.15
C MET A 719 11.69 12.69 21.08
N PRO A 720 11.09 12.62 19.88
CA PRO A 720 9.72 12.13 19.73
C PRO A 720 9.59 10.68 20.20
N ALA A 721 8.52 10.32 20.91
CA ALA A 721 8.17 8.91 21.18
C ALA A 721 7.61 8.23 19.90
N LYS A 722 8.42 8.19 18.84
CA LYS A 722 8.05 7.77 17.49
C LYS A 722 9.01 6.70 16.97
N TYR A 723 8.51 5.85 16.08
CA TYR A 723 9.21 4.76 15.43
C TYR A 723 10.58 5.23 14.95
N ILE A 724 11.65 4.51 15.28
CA ILE A 724 12.97 4.87 14.78
C ILE A 724 13.09 4.41 13.33
N ALA A 725 13.12 5.36 12.40
CA ALA A 725 13.21 5.09 10.98
C ALA A 725 14.62 4.68 10.54
N ARG A 726 15.66 5.31 11.12
CA ARG A 726 17.06 5.01 10.82
C ARG A 726 17.98 5.26 12.01
N THR A 727 19.04 4.46 12.11
CA THR A 727 20.16 4.63 13.03
C THR A 727 21.47 4.38 12.30
N VAL A 728 22.43 5.29 12.44
CA VAL A 728 23.72 5.20 11.73
C VAL A 728 24.85 5.63 12.66
N ILE A 729 25.93 4.87 12.70
CA ILE A 729 27.18 5.26 13.37
C ILE A 729 28.11 5.86 12.31
N ASP A 730 28.75 6.98 12.66
CA ASP A 730 29.73 7.63 11.79
C ASP A 730 30.86 6.63 11.45
N PRO A 731 31.17 6.41 10.16
CA PRO A 731 32.17 5.43 9.75
C PRO A 731 33.58 5.74 10.23
N ASN A 732 33.88 7.01 10.56
CA ASN A 732 35.19 7.48 10.98
C ASN A 732 35.27 7.77 12.49
N ASN A 733 34.14 7.83 13.20
CA ASN A 733 34.11 8.13 14.62
C ASN A 733 33.01 7.33 15.34
N ALA A 734 33.40 6.28 16.04
CA ALA A 734 32.47 5.40 16.75
C ALA A 734 31.71 6.09 17.92
N ASN A 735 32.12 7.29 18.35
CA ASN A 735 31.40 8.07 19.36
C ASN A 735 30.28 8.93 18.75
N THR A 736 30.27 9.08 17.42
CA THR A 736 29.26 9.87 16.71
C THR A 736 28.22 8.96 16.09
N ALA A 737 26.95 9.20 16.41
CA ALA A 737 25.83 8.47 15.85
C ALA A 737 24.65 9.39 15.55
N TYR A 738 23.80 8.93 14.64
CA TYR A 738 22.61 9.63 14.16
C TYR A 738 21.40 8.72 14.31
N VAL A 739 20.28 9.32 14.71
CA VAL A 739 18.98 8.65 14.82
C VAL A 739 17.94 9.51 14.09
N VAL A 740 17.12 8.86 13.28
CA VAL A 740 16.01 9.50 12.56
C VAL A 740 14.70 8.93 13.09
N PHE A 741 13.83 9.81 13.54
CA PHE A 741 12.47 9.47 13.98
C PHE A 741 11.53 9.51 12.79
N ASN A 742 10.56 8.61 12.81
CA ASN A 742 9.48 8.57 11.86
C ASN A 742 8.59 9.81 12.02
N GLY A 743 8.09 10.34 10.91
CA GLY A 743 7.13 11.43 10.91
C GLY A 743 7.32 12.39 9.74
N ASN A 744 6.25 13.12 9.45
CA ASN A 744 6.28 14.25 8.54
C ASN A 744 5.91 15.47 9.38
N ALA A 745 6.74 16.52 9.44
CA ALA A 745 6.32 17.74 10.13
C ALA A 745 6.75 19.01 9.40
N ILE A 746 5.82 19.97 9.39
CA ILE A 746 6.03 21.38 9.09
C ILE A 746 6.70 22.08 10.30
N ALA A 747 6.65 21.45 11.50
CA ALA A 747 7.36 21.85 12.71
C ALA A 747 7.73 20.60 13.54
N GLY A 748 9.02 20.29 13.66
CA GLY A 748 9.52 19.15 14.44
C GLY A 748 10.94 18.75 14.04
N ARG A 749 11.70 18.23 15.01
CA ARG A 749 13.08 17.73 14.85
C ARG A 749 13.06 16.21 14.76
N HIS A 750 13.44 15.66 13.61
CA HIS A 750 13.44 14.23 13.33
C HIS A 750 14.83 13.63 13.28
N VAL A 751 15.86 14.43 13.02
CA VAL A 751 17.25 13.98 12.90
C VAL A 751 18.05 14.42 14.11
N TRP A 752 18.53 13.43 14.85
CA TRP A 752 19.26 13.64 16.09
C TRP A 752 20.68 13.09 15.98
N LYS A 753 21.63 13.82 16.55
CA LYS A 753 23.04 13.47 16.58
C LYS A 753 23.54 13.38 18.01
N THR A 754 24.38 12.39 18.28
CA THR A 754 25.25 12.34 19.46
C THR A 754 26.72 12.35 19.02
N THR A 755 27.60 12.85 19.89
CA THR A 755 29.06 12.81 19.70
C THR A 755 29.78 12.16 20.89
N ASN A 756 29.03 11.61 21.86
CA ASN A 756 29.54 11.01 23.08
C ASN A 756 28.91 9.64 23.37
N LEU A 757 28.70 8.82 22.33
CA LEU A 757 28.13 7.48 22.45
C LEU A 757 28.92 6.57 23.42
N ASN A 758 30.22 6.84 23.61
CA ASN A 758 31.07 6.13 24.57
C ASN A 758 30.69 6.31 26.03
N ASN A 759 29.79 7.23 26.36
CA ASN A 759 29.27 7.37 27.71
C ASN A 759 28.32 6.22 28.11
N THR A 760 27.96 5.30 27.21
CA THR A 760 27.15 4.11 27.56
C THR A 760 27.74 3.37 28.76
N GLY A 761 27.02 3.35 29.88
CA GLY A 761 27.43 2.65 31.12
C GLY A 761 28.34 3.44 32.07
N THR A 762 28.78 4.66 31.71
CA THR A 762 29.63 5.52 32.56
C THR A 762 29.07 6.92 32.78
N GLY A 763 28.06 7.33 32.01
CA GLY A 763 27.38 8.62 32.12
C GLY A 763 26.22 8.74 31.14
N THR A 764 25.76 9.97 30.88
CA THR A 764 24.66 10.26 29.97
C THR A 764 25.17 10.45 28.52
N VAL A 765 24.50 9.82 27.56
CA VAL A 765 24.66 10.10 26.11
C VAL A 765 23.81 11.32 25.77
N ALA A 766 24.41 12.33 25.15
CA ALA A 766 23.74 13.58 24.81
C ALA A 766 23.30 13.59 23.34
N TRP A 767 22.06 13.99 23.09
CA TRP A 767 21.49 14.10 21.75
C TRP A 767 21.16 15.56 21.42
N THR A 768 21.51 15.98 20.21
CA THR A 768 21.21 17.30 19.66
C THR A 768 20.47 17.12 18.35
N ALA A 769 19.33 17.79 18.19
CA ALA A 769 18.66 17.83 16.90
C ALA A 769 19.47 18.65 15.90
N ILE A 770 19.56 18.16 14.67
CA ILE A 770 20.34 18.77 13.59
C ILE A 770 19.48 19.15 12.37
N ASP A 771 18.16 18.99 12.48
CA ASP A 771 17.17 19.42 11.51
C ASP A 771 16.14 20.38 12.13
N GLY A 772 15.30 20.97 11.28
CA GLY A 772 14.46 22.12 11.60
C GLY A 772 15.17 23.45 11.34
#